data_AF-A0A7J6MWP5-F1
#
_entry.id   AF-A0A7J6MWP5-F1
#
_cell.length_a   1.000
_cell.length_b   1.000
_cell.length_c   1.000
_cell.angle_alpha   90.00
_cell.angle_beta   90.00
_cell.angle_gamma   90.00
#
_symmetry.space_group_name_H-M   'P 1'
#
loop_
_entity.id
_entity.type
_entity.pdbx_description
1 polymer ?
#
loop_
_entity_poly.entity_id
_entity_poly.type
_entity_poly.pdbx_seq_one_letter_code
_entity_poly.pdbx_strand_id
1 'polypeptide(L)'
;MRALPLTTLFTIPCIVLLLSLAGCSSNGGATTTAPATSTAPTTAPVVTTTPIPQGAVAYVTSESGGNMTRRSVTVDNGPATTYHVRLNSASLNHRPVEGFGGAFTAASAVNYKKLSDEDKRRFIELYFGQSGLRYTMGRIPINSCDFSPYTYNFDNVSDDFTLEHFDDSLKGDEDTGMIQLLHDALAETPLKLFGSPWSPPYWMKAGNHPMVGSPNPCLKQDKKYKQVWADYFVKWIQSYEKKNISIWGVTQQNEPMFYSNARWEACSYDPANQTEFIRDYLGPTLNKTFGDRVKLMYMDFVRNLLMEVSDVLLQDSKAAQHVYGAGVHWYGLNSIDTLEAFKTKYGSKYAVWGTEASTCYPEDRFFNTPWKRAARYVHGVIVDFVHGGGTGWVDWNLLLDEIAAQDNRGGPNHADNYCFAHIHINNASQLVIHPSYYTFGHITKFVAPGARMVTSLNVSKSEPSSIFTIDTLEAMAFVNEAKTELEVIVLSSQEDDISDLITEVQLPGGQYQTIHVGTLSGRTAELKKKKNVKVKLNRIHEFGSLNHRPVEGFGGAFTAASAVNYKKLGDEDKRKFIELYFGRSGLLYTMGRIPINSCDFSPYTYNFDNVSDDFTLEHFDDSLKGDEDTGMIQLIHDALAETKLKLFGTPWSPPYWMKAGNHPMVGSPNPCLKQDKKYKQAWADYFVKWIQSYEKKNISIWGVTQQNEPMFYSNTRWEACSYDPANQTEFIRDYLGPTLKKAFGDRVKLMYMDYIRNLLMEVSDVLLQDSKAAQYVYGAGVHWYGLNSIDTLEAFKTKYGSQYAVWGTEASTCYPEDRFFNTPWKRAARYVHGVIVDFVHGGGTGWVDWNLLLDEIAAQDNRGGPNHADNYCFAHIHIDNASQLVVHPSYYTFGHITKFVAPGARMVTSMNVSKSEPSSIFTIDTLEAMAFVNEAKTELEVIVLSSQEDDITDLIIEVQLPGGQYQTIHVGTLSGRTAELKKKKNVKVKLNRIHEFGETAQRSASLKMRYYTFIHRAKQV
;
A
#
# COMPACT_ATOMS: atom_id res chain seq x y z
N MET A 1 45.66 1.07 38.19
CA MET A 1 46.59 0.02 38.70
C MET A 1 46.54 -1.19 37.75
N ARG A 2 47.55 -2.09 37.80
CA ARG A 2 47.64 -3.50 37.30
C ARG A 2 46.47 -4.11 36.49
N ALA A 3 46.66 -4.96 35.46
CA ALA A 3 47.87 -5.44 34.74
C ALA A 3 47.47 -6.19 33.44
N LEU A 4 48.45 -6.68 32.67
CA LEU A 4 48.35 -7.30 31.33
C LEU A 4 48.02 -8.84 31.33
N PRO A 5 47.75 -9.48 30.16
CA PRO A 5 47.02 -10.75 30.03
C PRO A 5 47.92 -11.98 29.76
N LEU A 6 47.33 -13.13 29.38
CA LEU A 6 48.05 -14.24 28.74
C LEU A 6 47.21 -15.00 27.70
N THR A 7 47.89 -15.62 26.72
CA THR A 7 47.34 -16.49 25.67
C THR A 7 48.05 -17.86 25.68
N THR A 8 47.43 -18.93 25.18
CA THR A 8 48.08 -19.98 24.33
C THR A 8 47.09 -21.06 23.85
N LEU A 9 47.48 -21.81 22.81
CA LEU A 9 46.74 -22.93 22.19
C LEU A 9 47.08 -24.28 22.84
N PHE A 10 46.30 -25.34 22.56
CA PHE A 10 46.83 -26.68 22.24
C PHE A 10 45.84 -27.51 21.39
N THR A 11 46.24 -28.72 20.95
CA THR A 11 45.76 -29.36 19.71
C THR A 11 45.11 -30.76 19.83
N ILE A 12 44.26 -31.06 18.84
CA ILE A 12 43.63 -32.34 18.40
C ILE A 12 44.61 -33.56 18.40
N PRO A 13 44.17 -34.79 18.79
CA PRO A 13 43.87 -35.86 17.80
C PRO A 13 42.74 -36.88 18.14
N CYS A 14 42.42 -37.72 17.15
CA CYS A 14 41.18 -38.51 16.95
C CYS A 14 41.19 -39.99 17.47
N ILE A 15 40.00 -40.62 17.48
CA ILE A 15 39.65 -42.05 17.22
C ILE A 15 38.09 -42.13 17.10
N VAL A 16 37.36 -42.76 16.16
CA VAL A 16 37.57 -43.63 14.96
C VAL A 16 37.53 -45.16 15.16
N LEU A 17 36.38 -45.79 14.87
CA LEU A 17 36.08 -47.12 14.23
C LEU A 17 34.52 -47.22 14.10
N LEU A 18 33.83 -47.71 13.04
CA LEU A 18 33.84 -48.97 12.25
C LEU A 18 33.34 -50.19 13.07
N LEU A 19 32.45 -51.12 12.66
CA LEU A 19 31.76 -51.51 11.39
C LEU A 19 30.51 -52.41 11.76
N SER A 20 29.64 -53.06 10.95
CA SER A 20 29.48 -53.36 9.50
C SER A 20 28.02 -53.69 9.06
N LEU A 21 27.79 -53.70 7.72
CA LEU A 21 27.04 -54.66 6.85
C LEU A 21 26.54 -56.00 7.48
N ALA A 22 25.51 -56.73 6.98
CA ALA A 22 24.49 -56.55 5.90
C ALA A 22 23.41 -57.69 5.95
N GLY A 23 22.34 -57.64 5.12
CA GLY A 23 21.43 -58.79 4.90
C GLY A 23 20.16 -58.51 4.05
N CYS A 24 19.69 -59.51 3.28
CA CYS A 24 18.42 -59.51 2.51
C CYS A 24 17.31 -60.26 3.31
N SER A 25 16.02 -60.36 2.93
CA SER A 25 15.33 -60.19 1.64
C SER A 25 13.80 -59.95 1.73
N SER A 26 13.19 -59.67 0.56
CA SER A 26 11.85 -60.10 0.09
C SER A 26 10.52 -59.53 0.64
N ASN A 27 9.74 -58.99 -0.32
CA ASN A 27 8.27 -59.04 -0.51
C ASN A 27 7.28 -58.18 0.30
N GLY A 28 6.51 -57.35 -0.44
CA GLY A 28 5.06 -57.20 -0.22
C GLY A 28 4.51 -55.76 -0.12
N GLY A 29 3.60 -55.38 -1.04
CA GLY A 29 2.75 -54.16 -0.94
C GLY A 29 3.48 -52.82 -1.16
N ALA A 30 3.42 -52.15 -2.31
CA ALA A 30 2.27 -51.48 -2.95
C ALA A 30 2.04 -50.02 -2.48
N THR A 31 2.24 -49.09 -3.45
CA THR A 31 1.44 -47.87 -3.71
C THR A 31 1.40 -46.72 -2.67
N THR A 32 1.53 -45.41 -3.02
CA THR A 32 1.87 -44.72 -4.29
C THR A 32 2.23 -43.23 -4.05
N THR A 33 2.94 -42.63 -5.02
CA THR A 33 2.91 -41.19 -5.45
C THR A 33 2.91 -40.02 -4.43
N ALA A 34 3.92 -39.15 -4.55
CA ALA A 34 3.82 -37.69 -4.35
C ALA A 34 3.21 -37.01 -5.62
N PRO A 35 3.13 -35.66 -5.83
CA PRO A 35 3.58 -34.49 -5.04
C PRO A 35 2.63 -33.24 -5.03
N ALA A 36 3.09 -32.08 -4.54
CA ALA A 36 2.86 -30.68 -5.05
C ALA A 36 1.41 -30.22 -5.46
N THR A 37 0.69 -29.30 -4.78
CA THR A 37 0.73 -27.80 -4.81
C THR A 37 0.38 -27.11 -6.17
N SER A 38 -0.46 -26.05 -6.33
CA SER A 38 -1.47 -25.34 -5.48
C SER A 38 -2.40 -24.31 -6.21
N THR A 39 -1.90 -23.11 -6.61
CA THR A 39 -2.57 -21.82 -7.05
C THR A 39 -3.35 -21.75 -8.38
N ALA A 40 -4.07 -20.71 -8.95
CA ALA A 40 -4.25 -19.20 -9.02
C ALA A 40 -5.75 -18.61 -8.99
N PRO A 41 -6.26 -17.48 -9.65
CA PRO A 41 -5.96 -15.98 -9.71
C PRO A 41 -7.07 -14.82 -9.55
N THR A 42 -7.03 -13.63 -10.28
CA THR A 42 -7.88 -12.36 -10.21
C THR A 42 -7.51 -11.17 -11.22
N THR A 43 -8.43 -10.20 -11.57
CA THR A 43 -8.31 -8.81 -12.17
C THR A 43 -9.61 -8.00 -12.51
N ALA A 44 -10.81 -8.58 -12.76
CA ALA A 44 -12.03 -7.91 -13.36
C ALA A 44 -11.93 -7.54 -14.89
N PRO A 45 -12.90 -6.90 -15.64
CA PRO A 45 -14.28 -6.38 -15.39
C PRO A 45 -15.38 -6.74 -16.50
N VAL A 46 -16.17 -5.76 -17.06
CA VAL A 46 -17.59 -5.89 -17.57
C VAL A 46 -17.96 -5.23 -18.97
N VAL A 47 -19.26 -4.84 -19.22
CA VAL A 47 -20.00 -4.26 -20.41
C VAL A 47 -20.55 -5.22 -21.51
N THR A 48 -21.81 -4.99 -21.95
CA THR A 48 -22.55 -5.61 -23.11
C THR A 48 -22.72 -7.14 -23.21
N THR A 49 -23.77 -7.58 -23.91
CA THR A 49 -24.07 -9.01 -24.16
C THR A 49 -23.18 -9.63 -25.24
N THR A 50 -21.99 -10.07 -24.87
CA THR A 50 -21.31 -11.25 -25.47
C THR A 50 -20.43 -11.89 -24.39
N PRO A 51 -20.20 -13.21 -24.42
CA PRO A 51 -20.29 -14.02 -23.20
C PRO A 51 -19.14 -13.83 -22.20
N ILE A 52 -19.50 -13.75 -20.91
CA ILE A 52 -18.56 -13.87 -19.78
C ILE A 52 -18.05 -15.32 -19.72
N PRO A 53 -16.74 -15.61 -19.88
CA PRO A 53 -16.26 -16.99 -20.01
C PRO A 53 -15.74 -17.59 -18.70
N GLN A 54 -16.39 -18.69 -18.28
CA GLN A 54 -15.87 -19.84 -17.52
C GLN A 54 -14.54 -19.69 -16.74
N GLY A 55 -14.62 -19.59 -15.40
CA GLY A 55 -13.51 -19.93 -14.50
C GLY A 55 -13.49 -19.13 -13.19
N ALA A 56 -13.78 -19.79 -12.06
CA ALA A 56 -13.61 -19.25 -10.71
C ALA A 56 -12.55 -20.03 -9.91
N VAL A 57 -12.10 -19.46 -8.80
CA VAL A 57 -10.82 -19.75 -8.12
C VAL A 57 -10.84 -19.37 -6.62
N ALA A 58 -9.71 -19.44 -5.91
CA ALA A 58 -9.65 -19.24 -4.45
C ALA A 58 -8.30 -18.67 -3.97
N TYR A 59 -8.23 -18.16 -2.74
CA TYR A 59 -7.03 -17.72 -2.02
C TYR A 59 -6.87 -18.58 -0.74
N VAL A 60 -5.67 -19.05 -0.38
CA VAL A 60 -5.47 -19.97 0.78
C VAL A 60 -4.26 -19.59 1.64
N THR A 61 -4.44 -19.54 2.95
CA THR A 61 -3.36 -19.35 3.94
C THR A 61 -3.39 -20.51 4.94
N SER A 62 -2.24 -21.12 5.25
CA SER A 62 -2.18 -22.33 6.10
C SER A 62 -0.90 -22.41 6.94
N GLU A 63 -1.00 -23.00 8.14
CA GLU A 63 0.11 -23.18 9.10
C GLU A 63 1.24 -24.08 8.56
N SER A 64 0.90 -24.97 7.62
CA SER A 64 1.83 -25.80 6.84
C SER A 64 2.62 -25.03 5.76
N GLY A 65 2.16 -23.85 5.35
CA GLY A 65 2.88 -22.97 4.41
C GLY A 65 2.05 -22.54 3.19
N GLY A 66 1.26 -21.50 3.41
CA GLY A 66 0.68 -20.62 2.39
C GLY A 66 0.45 -19.26 3.05
N ASN A 67 0.94 -18.18 2.46
CA ASN A 67 1.03 -16.87 3.12
C ASN A 67 0.20 -15.86 2.33
N MET A 68 -1.11 -16.16 2.32
CA MET A 68 -1.96 -16.29 1.15
C MET A 68 -1.25 -16.85 -0.11
N THR A 69 -1.93 -17.77 -0.77
CA THR A 69 -1.45 -18.61 -1.87
C THR A 69 -2.70 -19.26 -2.46
N ARG A 70 -3.10 -18.93 -3.69
CA ARG A 70 -4.34 -19.41 -4.34
C ARG A 70 -4.67 -20.92 -4.33
N ARG A 71 -5.83 -21.26 -4.91
CA ARG A 71 -6.06 -22.50 -5.70
C ARG A 71 -6.75 -22.20 -7.04
N SER A 72 -6.15 -22.62 -8.18
CA SER A 72 -6.81 -22.67 -9.51
C SER A 72 -7.65 -23.92 -9.51
N VAL A 73 -8.67 -23.94 -8.65
CA VAL A 73 -9.44 -25.14 -8.33
C VAL A 73 -9.94 -25.76 -9.63
N THR A 74 -9.41 -26.90 -10.04
CA THR A 74 -9.95 -27.60 -11.21
C THR A 74 -11.30 -28.15 -10.81
N VAL A 75 -12.36 -27.68 -11.45
CA VAL A 75 -13.73 -28.12 -11.14
C VAL A 75 -14.15 -29.13 -12.19
N ASP A 76 -14.01 -30.40 -11.82
CA ASP A 76 -14.49 -31.55 -12.58
C ASP A 76 -16.02 -31.68 -12.44
N ASN A 77 -16.69 -32.24 -13.45
CA ASN A 77 -18.15 -32.48 -13.42
C ASN A 77 -18.53 -33.67 -12.52
N GLY A 78 -18.37 -33.53 -11.20
CA GLY A 78 -18.77 -34.51 -10.18
C GLY A 78 -19.73 -33.92 -9.14
N PRO A 79 -20.37 -34.76 -8.31
CA PRO A 79 -20.88 -34.30 -7.03
C PRO A 79 -19.69 -33.91 -6.14
N ALA A 80 -19.78 -32.78 -5.44
CA ALA A 80 -18.88 -32.54 -4.33
C ALA A 80 -19.15 -33.54 -3.20
N THR A 81 -18.09 -33.97 -2.52
CA THR A 81 -18.21 -34.90 -1.40
C THR A 81 -18.49 -34.18 -0.07
N THR A 82 -18.09 -32.90 0.06
CA THR A 82 -17.88 -32.29 1.38
C THR A 82 -18.72 -31.04 1.68
N TYR A 83 -18.36 -29.82 1.24
CA TYR A 83 -18.98 -28.55 1.71
C TYR A 83 -19.76 -27.76 0.64
N HIS A 84 -20.76 -26.99 1.07
CA HIS A 84 -21.52 -26.07 0.20
C HIS A 84 -21.78 -24.73 0.90
N VAL A 85 -21.80 -23.65 0.13
CA VAL A 85 -22.16 -22.28 0.51
C VAL A 85 -23.44 -21.89 -0.24
N ARG A 86 -24.35 -21.13 0.36
CA ARG A 86 -25.59 -20.63 -0.28
C ARG A 86 -25.79 -19.16 0.04
N LEU A 87 -26.15 -18.38 -0.97
CA LEU A 87 -26.21 -16.92 -0.98
C LEU A 87 -27.58 -16.43 -1.45
N ASN A 88 -28.07 -15.32 -0.89
CA ASN A 88 -29.27 -14.66 -1.42
C ASN A 88 -28.97 -13.26 -1.97
N SER A 89 -28.89 -13.14 -3.29
CA SER A 89 -28.62 -11.87 -3.98
C SER A 89 -29.79 -10.87 -3.90
N ALA A 90 -30.99 -11.30 -3.47
CA ALA A 90 -32.08 -10.40 -3.12
C ALA A 90 -31.88 -9.73 -1.74
N SER A 91 -30.78 -10.01 -1.05
CA SER A 91 -30.44 -9.50 0.29
C SER A 91 -29.06 -8.81 0.31
N LEU A 92 -28.79 -7.90 -0.63
CA LEU A 92 -27.58 -7.05 -0.59
C LEU A 92 -27.67 -5.97 0.50
N ASN A 93 -26.53 -5.60 1.08
CA ASN A 93 -26.45 -4.48 2.02
C ASN A 93 -26.83 -3.17 1.32
N HIS A 94 -27.74 -2.39 1.93
CA HIS A 94 -28.16 -1.09 1.42
C HIS A 94 -27.02 -0.06 1.41
N ARG A 95 -25.99 -0.26 2.22
CA ARG A 95 -24.75 0.52 2.18
C ARG A 95 -23.67 -0.21 1.39
N PRO A 96 -22.87 0.49 0.56
CA PRO A 96 -21.61 -0.06 0.09
C PRO A 96 -20.62 -0.15 1.25
N VAL A 97 -19.63 -1.03 1.10
CA VAL A 97 -18.39 -1.00 1.88
C VAL A 97 -17.65 0.28 1.55
N GLU A 98 -16.88 0.78 2.50
CA GLU A 98 -16.28 2.10 2.50
C GLU A 98 -14.78 2.10 2.70
N GLY A 99 -14.23 1.01 3.23
CA GLY A 99 -12.81 0.73 3.33
C GLY A 99 -12.46 -0.25 4.45
N PHE A 100 -11.16 -0.45 4.61
CA PHE A 100 -10.54 -1.00 5.81
C PHE A 100 -9.44 -0.03 6.26
N GLY A 101 -8.82 -0.22 7.42
CA GLY A 101 -7.83 0.73 7.94
C GLY A 101 -7.00 0.24 9.13
N GLY A 102 -6.11 1.11 9.62
CA GLY A 102 -5.32 0.90 10.85
C GLY A 102 -5.04 2.23 11.56
N ALA A 103 -4.45 2.20 12.76
CA ALA A 103 -4.26 3.39 13.58
C ALA A 103 -2.81 3.92 13.65
N PHE A 104 -2.69 5.20 13.33
CA PHE A 104 -1.48 6.01 13.34
C PHE A 104 -1.04 6.40 14.74
N THR A 105 -0.72 5.42 15.59
CA THR A 105 -0.31 5.71 16.98
C THR A 105 1.10 6.29 17.07
N ALA A 106 1.38 7.03 18.14
CA ALA A 106 2.72 7.55 18.40
C ALA A 106 3.73 6.44 18.72
N ALA A 107 3.29 5.27 19.17
CA ALA A 107 4.11 4.05 19.25
C ALA A 107 4.46 3.56 17.84
N SER A 108 3.46 3.52 16.95
CA SER A 108 3.67 3.19 15.55
C SER A 108 4.77 4.07 14.96
N ALA A 109 4.64 5.38 15.16
CA ALA A 109 5.56 6.42 14.74
C ALA A 109 6.95 6.39 15.40
N VAL A 110 7.04 6.14 16.72
CA VAL A 110 8.34 6.06 17.39
C VAL A 110 9.11 4.85 16.90
N ASN A 111 8.44 3.71 16.72
CA ASN A 111 9.05 2.57 16.06
C ASN A 111 9.44 2.91 14.63
N TYR A 112 8.53 3.54 13.87
CA TYR A 112 8.73 4.00 12.49
C TYR A 112 10.02 4.81 12.30
N LYS A 113 10.40 5.62 13.30
CA LYS A 113 11.66 6.39 13.29
C LYS A 113 12.91 5.62 13.75
N LYS A 114 12.81 4.54 14.55
CA LYS A 114 14.00 3.76 15.01
C LYS A 114 14.79 3.12 13.87
N LEU A 115 14.17 3.08 12.71
CA LEU A 115 14.33 2.12 11.66
C LEU A 115 15.25 2.55 10.52
N SER A 116 15.73 1.58 9.74
CA SER A 116 16.35 1.73 8.41
C SER A 116 15.46 2.48 7.38
N ASP A 117 15.91 2.78 6.15
CA ASP A 117 15.08 3.34 5.06
C ASP A 117 14.50 2.25 4.21
N GLU A 118 15.05 1.02 4.27
CA GLU A 118 14.35 -0.23 3.99
C GLU A 118 13.35 -0.52 5.09
N ASP A 119 13.36 0.34 6.10
CA ASP A 119 12.40 0.47 7.14
C ASP A 119 11.77 1.90 7.15
N LYS A 120 11.66 2.59 5.97
CA LYS A 120 10.93 3.86 5.69
C LYS A 120 9.38 3.85 4.97
N ARG A 121 9.89 3.29 3.75
CA ARG A 121 9.44 2.90 2.31
C ARG A 121 8.83 1.46 1.91
N ARG A 122 8.18 0.62 2.78
CA ARG A 122 7.31 -0.64 2.66
C ARG A 122 6.28 -1.26 3.70
N PHE A 123 6.30 -1.18 5.03
CA PHE A 123 5.13 -1.05 5.92
C PHE A 123 4.07 -0.12 5.41
N ILE A 124 4.47 0.98 4.79
CA ILE A 124 3.51 1.70 3.99
C ILE A 124 3.13 0.73 2.88
N GLU A 125 4.04 0.19 2.04
CA GLU A 125 3.76 -0.77 0.94
C GLU A 125 3.07 -2.06 1.43
N LEU A 126 2.80 -2.21 2.72
CA LEU A 126 2.20 -3.36 3.35
C LEU A 126 0.95 -2.97 4.12
N TYR A 127 0.91 -2.22 5.22
CA TYR A 127 -0.42 -1.86 5.75
C TYR A 127 -1.29 -1.17 4.73
N PHE A 128 -0.62 -0.36 3.96
CA PHE A 128 -1.22 0.49 2.99
C PHE A 128 -1.11 -0.22 1.61
N GLY A 129 0.09 -0.56 1.13
CA GLY A 129 0.57 -1.08 -0.17
C GLY A 129 -0.24 -1.19 -1.42
N GLN A 130 0.37 -0.93 -2.60
CA GLN A 130 -0.03 -1.68 -3.79
C GLN A 130 0.12 -3.15 -3.55
N SER A 131 1.00 -3.57 -2.66
CA SER A 131 1.15 -4.94 -2.21
C SER A 131 0.95 -5.01 -0.68
N GLY A 132 -0.15 -4.38 -0.19
CA GLY A 132 -0.55 -4.11 1.23
C GLY A 132 -1.90 -4.54 1.95
N LEU A 133 -2.78 -3.70 2.56
CA LEU A 133 -3.94 -4.19 3.41
C LEU A 133 -5.31 -3.49 3.20
N ARG A 134 -5.52 -2.88 2.05
CA ARG A 134 -6.57 -1.92 1.64
C ARG A 134 -7.03 -1.04 2.77
N TYR A 135 -6.02 -0.46 3.38
CA TYR A 135 -6.24 0.67 4.23
C TYR A 135 -6.60 1.85 3.33
N THR A 136 -7.91 2.02 3.20
CA THR A 136 -8.61 3.13 2.54
C THR A 136 -9.29 4.01 3.59
N MET A 137 -9.03 3.72 4.87
CA MET A 137 -9.38 4.43 6.08
C MET A 137 -8.16 4.40 7.02
N GLY A 138 -8.01 5.40 7.88
CA GLY A 138 -6.94 5.39 8.88
C GLY A 138 -7.33 6.19 10.11
N ARG A 139 -7.08 5.65 11.30
CA ARG A 139 -7.45 6.28 12.57
C ARG A 139 -6.26 7.05 13.11
N ILE A 140 -6.49 8.25 13.61
CA ILE A 140 -5.42 9.12 14.11
C ILE A 140 -5.72 9.52 15.56
N PRO A 141 -4.78 9.31 16.50
CA PRO A 141 -4.81 9.99 17.78
C PRO A 141 -4.89 11.51 17.62
N ILE A 142 -6.00 12.09 18.05
CA ILE A 142 -6.03 13.50 18.39
C ILE A 142 -5.41 13.59 19.79
N ASN A 143 -4.17 14.07 19.84
CA ASN A 143 -3.29 14.06 21.03
C ASN A 143 -2.73 12.65 21.35
N SER A 144 -1.93 12.54 22.42
CA SER A 144 -1.34 11.28 22.84
C SER A 144 -2.37 10.22 23.29
N CYS A 145 -1.89 8.98 23.29
CA CYS A 145 -2.57 7.76 23.66
C CYS A 145 -1.67 6.83 24.49
N ASP A 146 -2.18 5.70 24.96
CA ASP A 146 -1.39 4.67 25.65
C ASP A 146 -0.19 4.21 24.80
N PHE A 147 -0.44 4.02 23.51
CA PHE A 147 0.56 3.86 22.47
C PHE A 147 1.19 5.19 22.05
N SER A 148 1.77 5.87 23.04
CA SER A 148 2.70 6.99 22.90
C SER A 148 3.92 6.76 23.79
N PRO A 149 5.08 7.36 23.49
CA PRO A 149 6.23 7.34 24.40
C PRO A 149 6.02 8.18 25.66
N TYR A 150 5.11 9.16 25.62
CA TYR A 150 4.74 10.07 26.70
C TYR A 150 3.42 10.79 26.36
N THR A 151 2.79 11.38 27.38
CA THR A 151 1.58 12.20 27.23
C THR A 151 1.87 13.59 26.66
N TYR A 152 1.08 14.03 25.67
CA TYR A 152 1.12 15.37 25.07
C TYR A 152 -0.24 15.79 24.49
N ASN A 153 -0.41 17.09 24.26
CA ASN A 153 -1.53 17.69 23.52
C ASN A 153 -1.05 18.97 22.82
N PHE A 154 -1.86 19.54 21.93
CA PHE A 154 -1.52 20.74 21.15
C PHE A 154 -1.93 22.05 21.81
N ASP A 155 -2.75 22.05 22.86
CA ASP A 155 -3.05 23.27 23.61
C ASP A 155 -2.92 23.04 25.11
N ASN A 156 -1.68 23.16 25.58
CA ASN A 156 -1.32 22.96 26.96
C ASN A 156 -1.35 24.27 27.78
N VAL A 157 -1.89 25.37 27.22
CA VAL A 157 -2.07 26.63 27.94
C VAL A 157 -3.45 26.66 28.59
N SER A 158 -3.48 26.79 29.91
CA SER A 158 -4.74 26.74 30.66
C SER A 158 -5.70 27.84 30.25
N ASP A 159 -6.94 27.46 29.95
CA ASP A 159 -8.06 28.35 29.66
C ASP A 159 -7.90 29.20 28.37
N ASP A 160 -7.16 28.70 27.37
CA ASP A 160 -7.12 29.27 26.01
C ASP A 160 -8.42 28.96 25.23
N PHE A 161 -9.46 29.76 25.48
CA PHE A 161 -10.75 29.63 24.79
C PHE A 161 -10.74 30.09 23.32
N THR A 162 -9.65 30.65 22.81
CA THR A 162 -9.51 31.10 21.41
C THR A 162 -8.61 30.20 20.57
N LEU A 163 -7.91 29.24 21.20
CA LEU A 163 -6.92 28.37 20.57
C LEU A 163 -5.82 29.18 19.86
N GLU A 164 -5.38 30.27 20.51
CA GLU A 164 -4.27 31.15 20.08
C GLU A 164 -2.89 30.55 20.37
N HIS A 165 -2.80 29.68 21.38
CA HIS A 165 -1.65 28.89 21.76
C HIS A 165 -1.75 27.43 21.31
N PHE A 166 -2.85 27.05 20.64
CA PHE A 166 -2.91 25.78 19.92
C PHE A 166 -1.74 25.68 18.95
N ASP A 167 -0.98 24.63 19.14
CA ASP A 167 0.19 24.27 18.36
C ASP A 167 -0.24 23.77 16.98
N ASP A 168 -0.48 24.73 16.08
CA ASP A 168 -0.70 24.53 14.66
C ASP A 168 0.49 23.78 13.99
N SER A 169 1.66 23.71 14.64
CA SER A 169 2.79 22.88 14.18
C SER A 169 2.63 21.40 14.57
N LEU A 170 1.72 21.05 15.49
CA LEU A 170 1.38 19.70 15.92
C LEU A 170 2.54 18.94 16.60
N LYS A 171 3.37 19.65 17.38
CA LYS A 171 4.70 19.24 17.87
C LYS A 171 4.75 17.88 18.59
N GLY A 172 3.68 17.41 19.21
CA GLY A 172 3.66 16.05 19.79
C GLY A 172 3.63 14.91 18.77
N ASP A 173 2.72 15.01 17.79
CA ASP A 173 2.61 14.03 16.70
C ASP A 173 3.83 14.14 15.77
N GLU A 174 4.23 15.36 15.47
CA GLU A 174 5.54 15.76 14.95
C GLU A 174 6.72 15.03 15.60
N ASP A 175 6.97 15.26 16.90
CA ASP A 175 8.14 14.78 17.63
C ASP A 175 8.13 13.26 17.77
N THR A 176 6.97 12.62 17.72
CA THR A 176 6.84 11.16 17.67
C THR A 176 7.03 10.61 16.26
N GLY A 177 6.92 11.44 15.23
CA GLY A 177 6.96 11.05 13.81
C GLY A 177 5.63 10.53 13.30
N MET A 178 4.52 10.89 13.95
CA MET A 178 3.17 10.40 13.72
C MET A 178 2.53 11.04 12.50
N ILE A 179 2.67 12.37 12.33
CA ILE A 179 2.41 13.15 11.08
C ILE A 179 3.27 12.38 10.08
N GLN A 180 4.56 12.19 10.39
CA GLN A 180 5.53 11.72 9.42
C GLN A 180 5.08 10.34 8.88
N LEU A 181 4.89 9.34 9.74
CA LEU A 181 4.21 8.09 9.39
C LEU A 181 2.86 8.28 8.68
N LEU A 182 2.04 9.22 9.13
CA LEU A 182 0.76 9.54 8.50
C LEU A 182 0.88 10.02 7.08
N HIS A 183 2.01 10.60 6.67
CA HIS A 183 2.22 11.25 5.38
C HIS A 183 3.03 10.42 4.41
N ASP A 184 4.01 9.72 4.95
CA ASP A 184 4.51 8.54 4.28
C ASP A 184 3.41 7.46 4.23
N ALA A 185 2.25 7.64 4.87
CA ALA A 185 0.99 6.94 4.62
C ALA A 185 -0.18 7.83 4.19
N LEU A 186 0.03 9.12 3.89
CA LEU A 186 -1.02 9.98 3.32
C LEU A 186 -0.65 10.37 1.93
N ALA A 187 0.58 10.38 1.48
CA ALA A 187 0.73 10.78 0.10
C ALA A 187 0.34 9.68 -0.89
N GLU A 188 -0.05 8.46 -0.44
CA GLU A 188 -0.38 7.07 -0.99
C GLU A 188 -1.77 6.40 -1.45
N THR A 189 -2.94 6.19 -0.78
CA THR A 189 -4.36 6.17 -1.37
C THR A 189 -5.36 6.91 -0.50
N PRO A 190 -6.28 7.81 -0.98
CA PRO A 190 -7.03 8.71 -0.13
C PRO A 190 -7.62 7.94 1.03
N LEU A 191 -6.96 8.09 2.17
CA LEU A 191 -7.42 7.44 3.36
C LEU A 191 -8.61 8.31 3.74
N LYS A 192 -9.75 7.66 3.97
CA LYS A 192 -10.79 8.20 4.82
C LYS A 192 -10.22 8.29 6.23
N LEU A 193 -9.34 9.26 6.42
CA LEU A 193 -8.70 9.52 7.70
C LEU A 193 -9.73 10.02 8.67
N PHE A 194 -9.66 9.50 9.88
CA PHE A 194 -10.46 10.03 10.95
C PHE A 194 -9.67 10.21 12.24
N GLY A 195 -9.78 11.40 12.81
CA GLY A 195 -9.30 11.67 14.15
C GLY A 195 -10.19 11.00 15.19
N SER A 196 -9.58 10.39 16.19
CA SER A 196 -10.22 9.98 17.43
C SER A 196 -9.41 10.56 18.59
N PRO A 197 -9.99 11.33 19.52
CA PRO A 197 -9.27 11.80 20.69
C PRO A 197 -9.30 10.76 21.81
N TRP A 198 -8.16 10.50 22.44
CA TRP A 198 -8.12 9.75 23.70
C TRP A 198 -8.40 10.66 24.90
N SER A 199 -7.82 11.87 24.91
CA SER A 199 -8.11 12.87 25.93
C SER A 199 -7.98 14.30 25.41
N PRO A 200 -8.86 15.23 25.81
CA PRO A 200 -8.61 16.66 25.69
C PRO A 200 -7.48 17.10 26.64
N PRO A 201 -6.91 18.31 26.44
CA PRO A 201 -5.97 18.92 27.38
C PRO A 201 -6.51 18.97 28.82
N TYR A 202 -5.61 18.86 29.80
CA TYR A 202 -5.96 18.73 31.22
C TYR A 202 -6.90 19.85 31.72
N TRP A 203 -6.72 21.08 31.22
CA TRP A 203 -7.49 22.24 31.61
C TRP A 203 -8.93 22.25 31.05
N MET A 204 -9.23 21.46 30.01
CA MET A 204 -10.61 21.26 29.54
C MET A 204 -11.36 20.22 30.39
N LYS A 205 -10.63 19.35 31.10
CA LYS A 205 -11.18 18.26 31.93
C LYS A 205 -11.70 18.76 33.28
N ALA A 206 -12.73 18.10 33.79
CA ALA A 206 -13.34 18.41 35.07
C ALA A 206 -12.28 18.33 36.20
N GLY A 207 -12.25 19.34 37.06
CA GLY A 207 -11.24 19.44 38.13
C GLY A 207 -9.80 19.67 37.65
N ASN A 208 -9.58 20.05 36.39
CA ASN A 208 -8.26 20.11 35.74
C ASN A 208 -7.53 18.74 35.75
N HIS A 209 -8.28 17.64 35.66
CA HIS A 209 -7.73 16.28 35.71
C HIS A 209 -6.67 16.05 34.61
N PRO A 210 -5.56 15.34 34.89
CA PRO A 210 -4.60 14.92 33.87
C PRO A 210 -5.24 14.23 32.67
N MET A 211 -4.51 14.22 31.55
CA MET A 211 -4.97 13.50 30.35
C MET A 211 -5.09 12.01 30.60
N VAL A 212 -4.13 11.43 31.32
CA VAL A 212 -4.14 10.06 31.82
C VAL A 212 -5.27 9.86 32.85
N GLY A 213 -6.08 8.80 32.64
CA GLY A 213 -7.33 8.56 33.35
C GLY A 213 -8.40 9.61 33.02
N SER A 214 -9.62 9.43 33.54
CA SER A 214 -10.68 10.43 33.35
C SER A 214 -11.60 10.57 34.56
N PRO A 215 -12.05 11.80 34.88
CA PRO A 215 -13.27 11.97 35.66
C PRO A 215 -14.48 11.57 34.79
N ASN A 216 -15.63 11.30 35.42
CA ASN A 216 -16.90 11.13 34.72
C ASN A 216 -17.93 12.13 35.28
N PRO A 217 -18.49 13.05 34.48
CA PRO A 217 -18.16 13.31 33.07
C PRO A 217 -16.75 13.89 32.89
N CYS A 218 -16.15 13.67 31.72
CA CYS A 218 -14.78 14.10 31.43
C CYS A 218 -14.61 15.63 31.37
N LEU A 219 -15.41 16.31 30.55
CA LEU A 219 -15.27 17.75 30.31
C LEU A 219 -15.82 18.58 31.47
N LYS A 220 -15.25 19.76 31.69
CA LYS A 220 -15.89 20.82 32.47
C LYS A 220 -17.27 21.13 31.89
N GLN A 221 -18.27 21.30 32.75
CA GLN A 221 -19.69 21.40 32.34
C GLN A 221 -20.14 22.79 31.89
N ASP A 222 -19.31 23.82 32.07
CA ASP A 222 -19.52 25.12 31.45
C ASP A 222 -19.35 25.02 29.92
N LYS A 223 -20.32 25.55 29.19
CA LYS A 223 -20.48 25.40 27.74
C LYS A 223 -19.24 25.83 26.95
N LYS A 224 -18.47 26.80 27.44
CA LYS A 224 -17.25 27.24 26.76
C LYS A 224 -16.18 26.15 26.64
N TYR A 225 -16.11 25.20 27.59
CA TYR A 225 -15.17 24.08 27.52
C TYR A 225 -15.64 23.00 26.55
N LYS A 226 -16.96 22.76 26.45
CA LYS A 226 -17.53 21.90 25.40
C LYS A 226 -17.34 22.55 24.02
N GLN A 227 -17.57 23.86 23.88
CA GLN A 227 -17.38 24.56 22.61
C GLN A 227 -15.92 24.61 22.17
N VAL A 228 -14.97 25.04 23.02
CA VAL A 228 -13.55 25.07 22.65
C VAL A 228 -13.01 23.67 22.33
N TRP A 229 -13.54 22.61 22.95
CA TRP A 229 -13.20 21.24 22.56
C TRP A 229 -13.74 20.88 21.16
N ALA A 230 -14.95 21.32 20.78
CA ALA A 230 -15.42 21.18 19.40
C ALA A 230 -14.62 22.05 18.41
N ASP A 231 -14.18 23.24 18.81
CA ASP A 231 -13.28 24.09 18.02
C ASP A 231 -11.86 23.50 17.93
N TYR A 232 -11.43 22.69 18.91
CA TYR A 232 -10.16 21.96 18.90
C TYR A 232 -10.14 20.88 17.81
N PHE A 233 -11.26 20.18 17.58
CA PHE A 233 -11.39 19.32 16.39
C PHE A 233 -11.22 20.13 15.09
N VAL A 234 -11.79 21.33 15.01
CA VAL A 234 -11.63 22.21 13.83
C VAL A 234 -10.17 22.67 13.69
N LYS A 235 -9.51 23.11 14.76
CA LYS A 235 -8.09 23.51 14.73
C LYS A 235 -7.17 22.34 14.40
N TRP A 236 -7.45 21.14 14.91
CA TRP A 236 -6.71 19.93 14.59
C TRP A 236 -6.89 19.54 13.12
N ILE A 237 -8.13 19.46 12.61
CA ILE A 237 -8.41 19.25 11.17
C ILE A 237 -7.72 20.32 10.32
N GLN A 238 -7.84 21.59 10.66
CA GLN A 238 -7.21 22.68 9.90
C GLN A 238 -5.70 22.69 9.99
N SER A 239 -5.10 22.20 11.07
CA SER A 239 -3.64 22.12 11.21
C SER A 239 -3.09 20.92 10.47
N TYR A 240 -3.82 19.80 10.48
CA TYR A 240 -3.58 18.68 9.59
C TYR A 240 -3.74 19.13 8.12
N GLU A 241 -4.75 19.92 7.75
CA GLU A 241 -4.90 20.50 6.39
C GLU A 241 -3.83 21.56 6.05
N LYS A 242 -3.32 22.36 7.03
CA LYS A 242 -2.07 23.17 6.93
C LYS A 242 -0.82 22.33 6.76
N LYS A 243 -0.94 21.01 6.86
CA LYS A 243 0.08 20.07 6.45
C LYS A 243 -0.52 19.03 5.49
N ASN A 244 -1.45 19.40 4.61
CA ASN A 244 -1.99 18.48 3.59
C ASN A 244 -2.59 17.16 4.12
N ILE A 245 -3.29 17.18 5.24
CA ILE A 245 -4.06 16.02 5.68
C ILE A 245 -5.53 16.37 5.75
N SER A 246 -6.27 16.10 4.68
CA SER A 246 -7.73 16.18 4.64
C SER A 246 -8.32 15.06 5.48
N ILE A 247 -8.78 15.44 6.65
CA ILE A 247 -9.58 14.59 7.51
C ILE A 247 -10.95 14.35 6.85
N TRP A 248 -11.25 13.08 6.53
CA TRP A 248 -12.55 12.66 5.99
C TRP A 248 -13.63 12.59 7.06
N GLY A 249 -13.26 12.33 8.31
CA GLY A 249 -14.20 12.21 9.41
C GLY A 249 -13.54 12.31 10.77
N VAL A 250 -14.32 12.22 11.84
CA VAL A 250 -13.79 12.05 13.20
C VAL A 250 -14.71 11.12 13.97
N THR A 251 -14.17 10.36 14.91
CA THR A 251 -15.00 9.82 15.99
C THR A 251 -15.10 10.86 17.09
N GLN A 252 -16.14 10.76 17.89
CA GLN A 252 -16.36 11.65 19.02
C GLN A 252 -15.26 11.56 20.10
N GLN A 253 -14.79 10.35 20.37
CA GLN A 253 -13.95 9.99 21.50
C GLN A 253 -13.51 8.53 21.38
N ASN A 254 -12.23 8.23 21.62
CA ASN A 254 -11.73 6.86 21.82
C ASN A 254 -12.24 6.30 23.15
N GLU A 255 -12.91 5.14 23.12
CA GLU A 255 -13.34 4.39 24.31
C GLU A 255 -14.05 5.22 25.41
N PRO A 256 -15.09 6.02 25.11
CA PRO A 256 -15.75 6.94 26.06
C PRO A 256 -16.31 6.29 27.33
N MET A 257 -16.41 4.95 27.39
CA MET A 257 -16.90 4.21 28.55
C MET A 257 -15.81 3.38 29.25
N PHE A 258 -14.55 3.40 28.78
CA PHE A 258 -13.38 2.83 29.46
C PHE A 258 -12.58 3.89 30.24
N TYR A 259 -13.13 4.32 31.38
CA TYR A 259 -12.53 5.40 32.19
C TYR A 259 -12.12 4.96 33.60
N SER A 260 -12.82 3.99 34.19
CA SER A 260 -12.50 3.47 35.52
C SER A 260 -11.24 2.60 35.47
N ASN A 261 -10.15 3.14 36.02
CA ASN A 261 -8.80 2.54 36.07
C ASN A 261 -7.98 2.56 34.77
N ALA A 262 -8.35 3.36 33.77
CA ALA A 262 -7.49 3.62 32.61
C ALA A 262 -6.14 4.23 33.07
N ARG A 263 -5.02 3.60 32.67
CA ARG A 263 -3.65 4.04 33.02
C ARG A 263 -3.04 4.99 31.99
N TRP A 264 -3.84 5.38 31.01
CA TRP A 264 -3.48 6.13 29.83
C TRP A 264 -4.54 7.20 29.54
N GLU A 265 -4.35 7.95 28.47
CA GLU A 265 -5.25 9.01 28.03
C GLU A 265 -6.67 8.50 27.82
N ALA A 266 -7.62 9.07 28.56
CA ALA A 266 -9.02 8.70 28.50
C ALA A 266 -9.93 9.91 28.74
N CYS A 267 -11.15 9.87 28.21
CA CYS A 267 -12.15 10.90 28.44
C CYS A 267 -13.56 10.27 28.44
N SER A 268 -14.14 10.14 29.63
CA SER A 268 -15.45 9.56 29.89
C SER A 268 -16.63 10.37 29.34
N TYR A 269 -17.50 9.70 28.58
CA TYR A 269 -18.85 10.16 28.21
C TYR A 269 -19.83 8.99 28.29
N ASP A 270 -20.84 9.08 29.15
CA ASP A 270 -22.05 8.24 29.03
C ASP A 270 -22.83 8.58 27.73
N PRO A 271 -23.78 7.74 27.28
CA PRO A 271 -24.55 7.97 26.05
C PRO A 271 -25.29 9.32 25.99
N ALA A 272 -25.67 9.91 27.13
CA ALA A 272 -26.36 11.19 27.17
C ALA A 272 -25.39 12.37 26.95
N ASN A 273 -24.21 12.33 27.59
CA ASN A 273 -23.11 13.26 27.36
C ASN A 273 -22.56 13.13 25.93
N GLN A 274 -22.51 11.90 25.38
CA GLN A 274 -22.17 11.69 23.97
C GLN A 274 -23.16 12.42 23.05
N THR A 275 -24.46 12.21 23.28
CA THR A 275 -25.54 12.82 22.50
C THR A 275 -25.56 14.35 22.61
N GLU A 276 -25.39 14.93 23.82
CA GLU A 276 -25.31 16.39 24.00
C GLU A 276 -24.12 16.98 23.24
N PHE A 277 -22.92 16.41 23.37
CA PHE A 277 -21.72 16.98 22.76
C PHE A 277 -21.82 16.99 21.22
N ILE A 278 -22.35 15.93 20.61
CA ILE A 278 -22.61 15.86 19.18
C ILE A 278 -23.70 16.84 18.74
N ARG A 279 -24.83 16.91 19.47
CA ARG A 279 -25.98 17.73 19.10
C ARG A 279 -25.72 19.22 19.17
N ASP A 280 -25.11 19.67 20.27
CA ASP A 280 -25.10 21.09 20.64
C ASP A 280 -23.76 21.79 20.33
N TYR A 281 -22.68 21.03 20.08
CA TYR A 281 -21.33 21.58 19.87
C TYR A 281 -20.62 20.96 18.65
N LEU A 282 -20.21 19.69 18.69
CA LEU A 282 -19.32 19.08 17.68
C LEU A 282 -19.98 18.99 16.29
N GLY A 283 -21.19 18.43 16.19
CA GLY A 283 -21.93 18.32 14.93
C GLY A 283 -22.20 19.69 14.29
N PRO A 284 -22.77 20.67 15.00
CA PRO A 284 -22.93 22.03 14.50
C PRO A 284 -21.61 22.71 14.08
N THR A 285 -20.53 22.52 14.83
CA THR A 285 -19.23 23.16 14.58
C THR A 285 -18.53 22.59 13.35
N LEU A 286 -18.55 21.25 13.17
CA LEU A 286 -18.06 20.60 11.96
C LEU A 286 -18.92 20.97 10.74
N ASN A 287 -20.26 20.83 10.83
CA ASN A 287 -21.16 21.13 9.70
C ASN A 287 -21.10 22.61 9.28
N LYS A 288 -20.89 23.55 10.22
CA LYS A 288 -20.70 24.99 9.92
C LYS A 288 -19.41 25.26 9.15
N THR A 289 -18.33 24.53 9.48
CA THR A 289 -16.99 24.81 8.97
C THR A 289 -16.67 24.04 7.69
N PHE A 290 -17.18 22.80 7.58
CA PHE A 290 -16.83 21.85 6.53
C PHE A 290 -18.05 21.32 5.75
N GLY A 291 -19.28 21.62 6.18
CA GLY A 291 -20.49 21.01 5.63
C GLY A 291 -20.46 19.48 5.77
N ASP A 292 -20.98 18.77 4.77
CA ASP A 292 -20.95 17.31 4.70
C ASP A 292 -19.56 16.72 4.40
N ARG A 293 -18.48 17.52 4.31
CA ARG A 293 -17.13 17.02 3.96
C ARG A 293 -16.55 16.11 5.05
N VAL A 294 -16.73 16.48 6.32
CA VAL A 294 -16.19 15.73 7.47
C VAL A 294 -17.32 14.88 8.09
N LYS A 295 -17.15 13.56 8.12
CA LYS A 295 -18.13 12.61 8.69
C LYS A 295 -17.92 12.40 10.18
N LEU A 296 -18.97 12.56 10.98
CA LEU A 296 -18.93 12.34 12.42
C LEU A 296 -19.42 10.93 12.78
N MET A 297 -18.57 10.16 13.44
CA MET A 297 -18.90 8.86 14.02
C MET A 297 -19.03 9.00 15.54
N TYR A 298 -19.99 8.29 16.13
CA TYR A 298 -20.15 8.23 17.59
C TYR A 298 -19.73 6.88 18.16
N MET A 299 -19.78 6.74 19.48
CA MET A 299 -19.35 5.54 20.23
C MET A 299 -17.84 5.28 20.18
N ASP A 300 -17.31 4.65 19.13
CA ASP A 300 -15.88 4.29 19.00
C ASP A 300 -15.38 3.49 20.24
N PHE A 301 -16.07 2.37 20.52
CA PHE A 301 -15.84 1.48 21.67
C PHE A 301 -16.38 0.04 21.44
N VAL A 302 -16.19 -0.88 22.38
CA VAL A 302 -16.49 -2.32 22.22
C VAL A 302 -17.94 -2.65 21.85
N ARG A 303 -18.09 -3.56 20.86
CA ARG A 303 -19.34 -3.93 20.17
C ARG A 303 -20.52 -4.32 21.07
N ASN A 304 -20.28 -4.88 22.25
CA ASN A 304 -21.34 -5.29 23.17
C ASN A 304 -22.17 -4.11 23.71
N LEU A 305 -21.72 -2.87 23.57
CA LEU A 305 -22.46 -1.65 23.97
C LEU A 305 -23.09 -0.91 22.78
N LEU A 306 -23.00 -1.43 21.56
CA LEU A 306 -23.46 -0.76 20.33
C LEU A 306 -24.91 -0.28 20.43
N MET A 307 -25.80 -1.13 20.93
CA MET A 307 -27.22 -0.79 21.06
C MET A 307 -27.49 0.20 22.21
N GLU A 308 -26.72 0.18 23.30
CA GLU A 308 -26.90 1.09 24.43
C GLU A 308 -26.63 2.54 24.02
N VAL A 309 -25.53 2.79 23.30
CA VAL A 309 -25.20 4.13 22.81
C VAL A 309 -26.12 4.55 21.66
N SER A 310 -26.39 3.63 20.73
CA SER A 310 -27.20 3.93 19.53
C SER A 310 -28.66 4.24 19.85
N ASP A 311 -29.26 3.55 20.83
CA ASP A 311 -30.65 3.80 21.21
C ASP A 311 -30.83 5.19 21.82
N VAL A 312 -29.84 5.72 22.53
CA VAL A 312 -29.91 7.10 23.07
C VAL A 312 -29.68 8.11 21.95
N LEU A 313 -28.59 7.96 21.19
CA LEU A 313 -28.15 9.00 20.27
C LEU A 313 -29.00 9.09 18.99
N LEU A 314 -29.32 7.96 18.36
CA LEU A 314 -30.02 7.94 17.06
C LEU A 314 -31.51 8.30 17.18
N GLN A 315 -32.06 8.38 18.39
CA GLN A 315 -33.41 8.85 18.67
C GLN A 315 -33.50 10.37 18.84
N ASP A 316 -32.43 11.06 19.25
CA ASP A 316 -32.38 12.53 19.20
C ASP A 316 -32.11 12.98 17.76
N SER A 317 -33.18 13.39 17.06
CA SER A 317 -33.09 13.82 15.66
C SER A 317 -32.13 14.98 15.41
N LYS A 318 -31.83 15.80 16.42
CA LYS A 318 -30.85 16.90 16.31
C LYS A 318 -29.41 16.42 16.48
N ALA A 319 -29.16 15.32 17.19
CA ALA A 319 -27.86 14.66 17.20
C ALA A 319 -27.69 13.81 15.92
N ALA A 320 -28.71 13.00 15.62
CA ALA A 320 -28.71 11.99 14.57
C ALA A 320 -28.75 12.55 13.13
N GLN A 321 -28.89 13.87 12.95
CA GLN A 321 -28.68 14.56 11.68
C GLN A 321 -27.19 14.85 11.39
N HIS A 322 -26.33 14.88 12.41
CA HIS A 322 -24.90 15.17 12.27
C HIS A 322 -24.04 13.90 12.15
N VAL A 323 -24.52 12.75 12.65
CA VAL A 323 -23.74 11.50 12.63
C VAL A 323 -23.93 10.70 11.34
N TYR A 324 -22.85 10.05 10.94
CA TYR A 324 -22.77 9.17 9.79
C TYR A 324 -22.97 7.69 10.15
N GLY A 325 -22.48 7.28 11.32
CA GLY A 325 -22.55 5.91 11.82
C GLY A 325 -21.94 5.74 13.20
N ALA A 326 -21.95 4.50 13.71
CA ALA A 326 -21.30 4.10 14.94
C ALA A 326 -19.89 3.52 14.64
N GLY A 327 -18.89 3.96 15.40
CA GLY A 327 -17.60 3.30 15.51
C GLY A 327 -17.65 2.18 16.56
N VAL A 328 -17.04 1.03 16.29
CA VAL A 328 -16.99 -0.12 17.21
C VAL A 328 -15.62 -0.78 17.29
N HIS A 329 -15.28 -1.34 18.45
CA HIS A 329 -13.96 -1.92 18.75
C HIS A 329 -13.98 -3.45 18.92
N TRP A 330 -12.85 -4.08 18.58
CA TRP A 330 -12.64 -5.52 18.63
C TRP A 330 -11.41 -5.89 19.48
N TYR A 331 -11.61 -6.60 20.60
CA TYR A 331 -10.49 -7.18 21.36
C TYR A 331 -10.76 -8.59 21.93
N GLY A 332 -11.89 -9.21 21.58
CA GLY A 332 -12.45 -10.30 22.38
C GLY A 332 -13.72 -10.90 21.79
N LEU A 333 -14.84 -10.72 22.49
CA LEU A 333 -16.14 -11.34 22.19
C LEU A 333 -16.74 -10.85 20.87
N ASN A 334 -17.40 -11.75 20.14
CA ASN A 334 -18.00 -11.48 18.83
C ASN A 334 -19.21 -10.54 18.85
N SER A 335 -20.04 -10.58 19.90
CA SER A 335 -21.19 -9.67 20.07
C SER A 335 -22.20 -9.67 18.91
N ILE A 336 -22.40 -10.82 18.25
CA ILE A 336 -23.30 -11.01 17.10
C ILE A 336 -24.68 -10.37 17.31
N ASP A 337 -25.35 -10.64 18.45
CA ASP A 337 -26.70 -10.15 18.72
C ASP A 337 -26.83 -8.62 18.71
N THR A 338 -25.79 -7.88 19.16
CA THR A 338 -25.83 -6.40 19.19
C THR A 338 -25.60 -5.81 17.80
N LEU A 339 -24.78 -6.48 16.99
CA LEU A 339 -24.54 -6.17 15.59
C LEU A 339 -25.81 -6.39 14.75
N GLU A 340 -26.49 -7.54 14.90
CA GLU A 340 -27.74 -7.82 14.17
C GLU A 340 -28.89 -6.90 14.59
N ALA A 341 -28.98 -6.57 15.88
CA ALA A 341 -29.95 -5.59 16.38
C ALA A 341 -29.73 -4.21 15.75
N PHE A 342 -28.48 -3.75 15.63
CA PHE A 342 -28.17 -2.47 14.98
C PHE A 342 -28.49 -2.52 13.48
N LYS A 343 -28.01 -3.55 12.77
CA LYS A 343 -28.27 -3.78 11.35
C LYS A 343 -29.76 -3.72 11.03
N THR A 344 -30.59 -4.34 11.88
CA THR A 344 -32.05 -4.39 11.76
C THR A 344 -32.73 -3.05 12.08
N LYS A 345 -32.30 -2.35 13.14
CA LYS A 345 -32.98 -1.14 13.64
C LYS A 345 -32.51 0.16 12.98
N TYR A 346 -31.24 0.23 12.60
CA TYR A 346 -30.55 1.47 12.20
C TYR A 346 -29.73 1.37 10.91
N GLY A 347 -29.28 0.18 10.50
CA GLY A 347 -28.34 -0.02 9.37
C GLY A 347 -28.76 0.56 8.02
N SER A 348 -30.06 0.76 7.79
CA SER A 348 -30.56 1.46 6.59
C SER A 348 -30.13 2.94 6.55
N LYS A 349 -30.20 3.65 7.68
CA LYS A 349 -29.88 5.10 7.76
C LYS A 349 -28.48 5.41 8.30
N TYR A 350 -27.86 4.51 9.06
CA TYR A 350 -26.57 4.76 9.71
C TYR A 350 -25.59 3.60 9.47
N ALA A 351 -24.30 3.93 9.36
CA ALA A 351 -23.25 2.95 9.13
C ALA A 351 -22.79 2.24 10.44
N VAL A 352 -22.25 1.02 10.32
CA VAL A 352 -21.37 0.42 11.33
C VAL A 352 -19.95 0.41 10.76
N TRP A 353 -19.01 0.95 11.52
CA TRP A 353 -17.58 0.94 11.23
C TRP A 353 -16.85 0.28 12.38
N GLY A 354 -16.12 -0.81 12.13
CA GLY A 354 -15.01 -1.17 13.02
C GLY A 354 -14.01 -0.02 13.00
N THR A 355 -13.76 0.60 14.14
CA THR A 355 -12.83 1.73 14.26
C THR A 355 -11.55 1.37 15.00
N GLU A 356 -11.48 0.21 15.64
CA GLU A 356 -10.25 -0.30 16.25
C GLU A 356 -10.30 -1.82 16.48
N ALA A 357 -9.15 -2.51 16.39
CA ALA A 357 -9.07 -3.94 16.67
C ALA A 357 -7.67 -4.41 17.10
N SER A 358 -7.55 -5.19 18.18
CA SER A 358 -6.25 -5.78 18.57
C SER A 358 -6.37 -7.03 19.43
N THR A 359 -5.28 -7.79 19.60
CA THR A 359 -5.17 -8.85 20.63
C THR A 359 -4.17 -8.44 21.72
N CYS A 360 -4.65 -7.77 22.76
CA CYS A 360 -3.80 -7.18 23.81
C CYS A 360 -3.59 -8.04 25.05
N TYR A 361 -4.57 -8.87 25.43
CA TYR A 361 -4.69 -9.35 26.81
C TYR A 361 -3.83 -10.59 27.10
N PRO A 362 -3.11 -10.64 28.26
CA PRO A 362 -2.35 -11.83 28.68
C PRO A 362 -3.18 -13.09 28.97
N GLU A 363 -4.48 -13.07 28.71
CA GLU A 363 -5.42 -14.18 28.89
C GLU A 363 -5.69 -14.91 27.55
N ASP A 364 -5.27 -14.33 26.43
CA ASP A 364 -5.31 -14.90 25.07
C ASP A 364 -4.41 -16.15 24.85
N ARG A 365 -3.85 -16.73 25.92
CA ARG A 365 -2.80 -17.79 25.85
C ARG A 365 -3.25 -19.06 25.14
N PHE A 366 -4.54 -19.34 25.12
CA PHE A 366 -5.11 -20.48 24.38
C PHE A 366 -5.02 -20.31 22.84
N PHE A 367 -4.80 -19.06 22.40
CA PHE A 367 -4.69 -18.63 21.01
C PHE A 367 -3.32 -17.99 20.67
N ASN A 368 -2.30 -18.21 21.51
CA ASN A 368 -1.00 -17.54 21.40
C ASN A 368 -0.08 -18.03 20.27
N THR A 369 -0.45 -19.02 19.45
CA THR A 369 0.34 -19.28 18.24
C THR A 369 0.08 -18.15 17.24
N PRO A 370 1.10 -17.72 16.46
CA PRO A 370 0.92 -16.66 15.48
C PRO A 370 -0.17 -16.96 14.42
N TRP A 371 -0.55 -18.23 14.27
CA TRP A 371 -1.65 -18.73 13.43
C TRP A 371 -3.03 -18.74 14.10
N LYS A 372 -3.13 -19.05 15.40
CA LYS A 372 -4.40 -18.92 16.13
C LYS A 372 -4.80 -17.46 16.30
N ARG A 373 -3.83 -16.60 16.61
CA ARG A 373 -3.97 -15.14 16.54
C ARG A 373 -4.41 -14.67 15.14
N ALA A 374 -4.13 -15.47 14.09
CA ALA A 374 -4.35 -15.08 12.71
C ALA A 374 -5.78 -15.18 12.23
N ALA A 375 -6.35 -16.40 12.27
CA ALA A 375 -7.73 -16.60 11.89
C ALA A 375 -8.71 -15.79 12.78
N ARG A 376 -8.27 -15.35 13.98
CA ARG A 376 -9.04 -14.53 14.91
C ARG A 376 -9.40 -13.15 14.33
N TYR A 377 -8.46 -12.48 13.65
CA TYR A 377 -8.74 -11.21 12.95
C TYR A 377 -9.77 -11.40 11.82
N VAL A 378 -9.68 -12.50 11.05
CA VAL A 378 -10.62 -12.82 9.95
C VAL A 378 -12.03 -13.00 10.46
N HIS A 379 -12.16 -13.85 11.48
CA HIS A 379 -13.40 -14.13 12.19
C HIS A 379 -14.04 -12.84 12.74
N GLY A 380 -13.23 -11.90 13.24
CA GLY A 380 -13.68 -10.58 13.67
C GLY A 380 -14.43 -9.79 12.61
N VAL A 381 -13.87 -9.71 11.39
CA VAL A 381 -14.49 -8.98 10.28
C VAL A 381 -15.67 -9.76 9.67
N ILE A 382 -15.57 -11.08 9.56
CA ILE A 382 -16.70 -11.94 9.16
C ILE A 382 -17.90 -11.61 10.05
N VAL A 383 -17.69 -11.53 11.36
CA VAL A 383 -18.72 -11.16 12.32
C VAL A 383 -19.27 -9.75 12.09
N ASP A 384 -18.40 -8.74 12.00
CA ASP A 384 -18.83 -7.33 11.91
C ASP A 384 -19.53 -6.98 10.59
N PHE A 385 -19.14 -7.62 9.49
CA PHE A 385 -19.83 -7.47 8.22
C PHE A 385 -21.12 -8.30 8.19
N VAL A 386 -21.04 -9.63 8.38
CA VAL A 386 -22.21 -10.53 8.21
C VAL A 386 -23.34 -10.15 9.17
N HIS A 387 -23.02 -9.96 10.45
CA HIS A 387 -24.03 -9.67 11.47
C HIS A 387 -24.29 -8.17 11.64
N GLY A 388 -23.27 -7.31 11.53
CA GLY A 388 -23.41 -5.86 11.72
C GLY A 388 -23.90 -5.08 10.51
N GLY A 389 -23.80 -5.66 9.31
CA GLY A 389 -23.96 -4.88 8.07
C GLY A 389 -22.82 -3.87 7.89
N GLY A 390 -21.64 -4.22 8.41
CA GLY A 390 -20.43 -3.40 8.43
C GLY A 390 -20.08 -2.75 7.09
N THR A 391 -19.41 -1.61 7.20
CA THR A 391 -19.03 -0.76 6.06
C THR A 391 -17.57 -0.30 6.13
N GLY A 392 -17.01 -0.12 7.33
CA GLY A 392 -15.57 0.05 7.56
C GLY A 392 -15.06 -0.93 8.62
N TRP A 393 -13.75 -1.20 8.68
CA TRP A 393 -13.10 -1.91 9.80
C TRP A 393 -11.62 -1.54 9.93
N VAL A 394 -11.11 -1.38 11.16
CA VAL A 394 -9.79 -0.80 11.43
C VAL A 394 -8.99 -1.63 12.45
N ASP A 395 -7.77 -2.04 12.12
CA ASP A 395 -6.75 -2.61 13.03
C ASP A 395 -6.21 -1.53 13.97
N TRP A 396 -5.54 -1.93 15.05
CA TRP A 396 -5.04 -1.00 16.05
C TRP A 396 -3.68 -0.40 15.64
N ASN A 397 -2.67 -0.53 16.51
CA ASN A 397 -1.31 -0.12 16.23
C ASN A 397 -0.86 -0.71 14.91
N LEU A 398 -0.40 0.18 14.03
CA LEU A 398 0.33 -0.26 12.86
C LEU A 398 1.69 -0.86 13.33
N LEU A 399 2.51 -0.17 14.13
CA LEU A 399 3.84 -0.71 14.53
C LEU A 399 4.11 -0.78 16.04
N LEU A 400 4.60 -1.93 16.48
CA LEU A 400 5.12 -2.16 17.82
C LEU A 400 6.57 -2.69 17.80
N ASP A 401 7.17 -2.95 18.96
CA ASP A 401 8.42 -3.71 19.10
C ASP A 401 8.20 -5.13 19.69
N GLU A 402 9.14 -6.07 19.50
CA GLU A 402 8.96 -7.48 19.84
C GLU A 402 9.44 -7.78 21.28
N ILE A 403 8.53 -7.69 22.24
CA ILE A 403 8.81 -8.12 23.62
C ILE A 403 8.51 -9.62 23.71
N ALA A 404 9.52 -10.45 23.42
CA ALA A 404 9.40 -11.92 23.44
C ALA A 404 8.91 -12.49 24.79
N ALA A 405 9.14 -11.77 25.90
CA ALA A 405 8.62 -12.11 27.23
C ALA A 405 7.12 -11.82 27.44
N GLN A 406 6.45 -11.23 26.43
CA GLN A 406 5.01 -10.89 26.41
C GLN A 406 4.27 -11.57 25.25
N ASP A 407 4.71 -12.76 24.83
CA ASP A 407 4.09 -13.54 23.74
C ASP A 407 4.09 -12.83 22.38
N ASN A 408 5.17 -12.08 22.07
CA ASN A 408 5.25 -11.20 20.91
C ASN A 408 4.09 -10.18 20.90
N ARG A 409 3.98 -9.45 22.00
CA ARG A 409 3.28 -8.16 22.12
C ARG A 409 4.31 -7.07 22.36
N GLY A 410 3.93 -5.80 22.22
CA GLY A 410 4.89 -4.73 22.00
C GLY A 410 4.45 -3.33 22.36
N GLY A 411 5.41 -2.41 22.37
CA GLY A 411 5.26 -0.99 22.66
C GLY A 411 5.99 -0.13 21.61
N PRO A 412 6.50 1.07 21.97
CA PRO A 412 6.45 1.65 23.32
C PRO A 412 5.02 1.98 23.72
N ASN A 413 4.65 1.67 24.96
CA ASN A 413 3.37 2.03 25.53
C ASN A 413 3.64 2.60 26.94
N HIS A 414 3.34 3.87 27.17
CA HIS A 414 3.75 4.54 28.42
C HIS A 414 3.00 4.05 29.67
N ALA A 415 1.97 3.21 29.48
CA ALA A 415 1.17 2.60 30.53
C ALA A 415 1.40 1.08 30.70
N ASP A 416 2.44 0.51 30.07
CA ASP A 416 2.75 -0.93 30.00
C ASP A 416 1.62 -1.79 29.35
N ASN A 417 0.71 -1.18 28.59
CA ASN A 417 -0.44 -1.86 27.95
C ASN A 417 -0.05 -2.55 26.63
N TYR A 418 0.93 -3.45 26.65
CA TYR A 418 1.51 -4.04 25.44
C TYR A 418 0.51 -4.88 24.63
N CYS A 419 0.22 -4.43 23.40
CA CYS A 419 -0.71 -5.08 22.47
C CYS A 419 0.03 -5.84 21.35
N PHE A 420 -0.75 -6.50 20.50
CA PHE A 420 -0.29 -7.06 19.25
C PHE A 420 -0.80 -6.20 18.08
N ALA A 421 0.13 -5.62 17.34
CA ALA A 421 -0.10 -5.18 15.98
C ALA A 421 0.06 -6.41 15.07
N HIS A 422 -0.39 -6.35 13.82
CA HIS A 422 0.17 -7.30 12.85
C HIS A 422 1.71 -7.19 12.79
N ILE A 423 2.29 -6.03 13.16
CA ILE A 423 3.69 -5.65 12.93
C ILE A 423 4.48 -5.28 14.19
N HIS A 424 5.63 -5.93 14.31
CA HIS A 424 6.62 -5.72 15.35
C HIS A 424 8.01 -5.52 14.75
N ILE A 425 8.82 -4.65 15.35
CA ILE A 425 10.27 -4.57 15.13
C ILE A 425 11.04 -5.40 16.16
N ASN A 426 12.17 -6.01 15.81
CA ASN A 426 13.04 -6.71 16.77
C ASN A 426 14.10 -5.78 17.40
N ASN A 427 14.93 -6.34 18.27
CA ASN A 427 16.00 -5.62 18.97
C ASN A 427 17.09 -5.00 18.06
N ALA A 428 17.17 -5.37 16.78
CA ALA A 428 18.05 -4.74 15.79
C ALA A 428 17.32 -3.71 14.91
N SER A 429 16.07 -3.38 15.25
CA SER A 429 15.12 -2.64 14.39
C SER A 429 14.93 -3.28 13.01
N GLN A 430 15.11 -4.60 12.92
CA GLN A 430 14.48 -5.40 11.86
C GLN A 430 13.03 -5.72 12.28
N LEU A 431 12.38 -6.66 11.62
CA LEU A 431 10.92 -6.71 11.53
C LEU A 431 10.44 -8.18 11.55
N VAL A 432 9.55 -8.57 12.45
CA VAL A 432 9.30 -10.00 12.75
C VAL A 432 7.87 -10.50 12.53
N ILE A 433 7.73 -11.55 11.73
CA ILE A 433 6.50 -11.89 11.00
C ILE A 433 5.42 -12.61 11.79
N HIS A 434 4.17 -12.17 11.61
CA HIS A 434 3.02 -12.75 12.29
C HIS A 434 1.85 -13.02 11.33
N PRO A 435 1.54 -14.29 11.01
CA PRO A 435 0.55 -14.70 10.01
C PRO A 435 -0.84 -14.05 10.03
N SER A 436 -1.28 -13.48 11.17
CA SER A 436 -2.53 -12.69 11.30
C SER A 436 -2.77 -11.66 10.22
N TYR A 437 -1.66 -11.12 9.79
CA TYR A 437 -1.42 -10.47 8.54
C TYR A 437 -2.08 -11.15 7.33
N TYR A 438 -1.50 -12.24 6.80
CA TYR A 438 -1.97 -12.95 5.61
C TYR A 438 -3.30 -13.70 5.82
N THR A 439 -3.97 -13.54 6.95
CA THR A 439 -5.32 -14.05 7.16
C THR A 439 -6.32 -12.91 7.16
N PHE A 440 -6.06 -11.81 7.86
CA PHE A 440 -6.84 -10.56 7.78
C PHE A 440 -6.81 -9.95 6.37
N GLY A 441 -5.65 -10.06 5.70
CA GLY A 441 -5.53 -11.04 4.62
C GLY A 441 -6.72 -11.13 3.68
N HIS A 442 -7.44 -12.26 3.74
CA HIS A 442 -8.51 -12.74 2.86
C HIS A 442 -9.73 -11.81 2.68
N ILE A 443 -9.66 -10.54 3.08
CA ILE A 443 -10.79 -9.63 3.10
C ILE A 443 -10.50 -8.33 2.33
N THR A 444 -9.52 -7.55 2.76
CA THR A 444 -9.58 -6.09 2.50
C THR A 444 -9.25 -5.67 1.05
N LYS A 445 -8.28 -6.31 0.37
CA LYS A 445 -8.03 -6.09 -1.08
C LYS A 445 -9.11 -6.73 -1.95
N PHE A 446 -9.88 -7.73 -1.47
CA PHE A 446 -11.04 -8.19 -2.23
C PHE A 446 -12.02 -7.02 -2.20
N VAL A 447 -12.60 -6.82 -1.01
CA VAL A 447 -13.75 -5.97 -0.76
C VAL A 447 -13.39 -4.49 -0.92
N ALA A 448 -13.55 -3.97 -2.13
CA ALA A 448 -13.29 -2.56 -2.44
C ALA A 448 -14.39 -1.65 -1.87
N PRO A 449 -14.05 -0.39 -1.53
CA PRO A 449 -15.05 0.66 -1.38
C PRO A 449 -16.00 0.70 -2.59
N GLY A 450 -17.31 0.71 -2.34
CA GLY A 450 -18.35 0.56 -3.35
C GLY A 450 -18.94 -0.86 -3.47
N ALA A 451 -18.25 -1.91 -3.01
CA ALA A 451 -18.80 -3.27 -3.00
C ALA A 451 -19.98 -3.41 -2.03
N ARG A 452 -20.87 -4.40 -2.20
CA ARG A 452 -21.99 -4.65 -1.27
C ARG A 452 -21.94 -6.04 -0.69
N MET A 453 -21.97 -6.17 0.63
CA MET A 453 -22.06 -7.50 1.25
C MET A 453 -23.41 -8.18 0.93
N VAL A 454 -23.38 -9.48 0.66
CA VAL A 454 -24.56 -10.35 0.67
C VAL A 454 -24.93 -10.62 2.14
N THR A 455 -26.03 -10.05 2.62
CA THR A 455 -26.42 -10.07 4.05
C THR A 455 -27.08 -11.37 4.52
N SER A 456 -27.19 -12.37 3.64
CA SER A 456 -27.78 -13.68 3.93
C SER A 456 -26.97 -14.79 3.25
N LEU A 457 -26.36 -15.62 4.10
CA LEU A 457 -25.45 -16.72 3.77
C LEU A 457 -25.88 -17.96 4.56
N ASN A 458 -25.72 -19.15 3.99
CA ASN A 458 -25.95 -20.43 4.66
C ASN A 458 -24.93 -21.46 4.16
N VAL A 459 -24.09 -21.97 5.04
CA VAL A 459 -23.03 -22.95 4.71
C VAL A 459 -23.44 -24.31 5.29
N SER A 460 -23.35 -25.38 4.50
CA SER A 460 -23.76 -26.73 4.91
C SER A 460 -22.55 -27.61 5.26
N LYS A 461 -22.66 -28.37 6.35
CA LYS A 461 -21.59 -29.09 7.07
C LYS A 461 -20.57 -28.23 7.82
N SER A 462 -20.65 -26.91 7.74
CA SER A 462 -20.07 -26.05 8.78
C SER A 462 -20.93 -26.13 10.03
N GLU A 463 -20.48 -26.85 11.07
CA GLU A 463 -21.04 -26.69 12.41
C GLU A 463 -20.69 -25.27 12.93
N PRO A 464 -21.64 -24.55 13.57
CA PRO A 464 -21.37 -23.21 14.10
C PRO A 464 -20.59 -23.27 15.41
N SER A 465 -19.70 -22.31 15.65
CA SER A 465 -19.12 -22.08 16.98
C SER A 465 -19.07 -20.59 17.33
N SER A 466 -19.45 -20.25 18.56
CA SER A 466 -19.37 -18.91 19.13
C SER A 466 -18.06 -18.64 19.89
N ILE A 467 -17.18 -19.64 20.01
CA ILE A 467 -15.84 -19.54 20.57
C ILE A 467 -14.83 -20.22 19.63
N PHE A 468 -13.66 -19.62 19.54
CA PHE A 468 -12.67 -19.86 18.49
C PHE A 468 -12.03 -21.26 18.54
N THR A 469 -12.43 -22.14 17.62
CA THR A 469 -11.78 -23.41 17.28
C THR A 469 -11.54 -23.45 15.78
N ILE A 470 -10.28 -23.59 15.35
CA ILE A 470 -9.92 -23.71 13.93
C ILE A 470 -10.18 -25.16 13.49
N ASP A 471 -11.46 -25.53 13.50
CA ASP A 471 -12.01 -26.84 13.15
C ASP A 471 -13.22 -26.72 12.20
N THR A 472 -13.68 -25.50 11.90
CA THR A 472 -14.90 -25.19 11.13
C THR A 472 -14.59 -24.49 9.79
N LEU A 473 -15.55 -24.52 8.86
CA LEU A 473 -15.50 -23.76 7.60
C LEU A 473 -16.46 -22.57 7.69
N GLU A 474 -15.94 -21.37 7.92
CA GLU A 474 -16.70 -20.11 7.93
C GLU A 474 -16.60 -19.42 6.57
N ALA A 475 -17.59 -18.58 6.23
CA ALA A 475 -17.52 -17.75 5.04
C ALA A 475 -18.26 -16.41 5.19
N MET A 476 -17.94 -15.46 4.31
CA MET A 476 -18.78 -14.28 4.01
C MET A 476 -18.67 -13.91 2.54
N ALA A 477 -19.59 -13.09 2.03
CA ALA A 477 -19.59 -12.78 0.60
C ALA A 477 -20.04 -11.36 0.23
N PHE A 478 -19.52 -10.86 -0.89
CA PHE A 478 -19.77 -9.54 -1.42
C PHE A 478 -20.12 -9.61 -2.91
N VAL A 479 -21.13 -8.85 -3.33
CA VAL A 479 -21.35 -8.50 -4.73
C VAL A 479 -20.76 -7.13 -4.96
N ASN A 480 -19.68 -7.06 -5.72
CA ASN A 480 -19.11 -5.80 -6.13
C ASN A 480 -19.91 -5.27 -7.33
N GLU A 481 -20.99 -4.51 -7.10
CA GLU A 481 -21.93 -4.10 -8.17
C GLU A 481 -21.23 -3.32 -9.30
N ALA A 482 -20.33 -2.41 -8.92
CA ALA A 482 -19.51 -1.62 -9.85
C ALA A 482 -18.42 -2.45 -10.56
N LYS A 483 -18.25 -3.74 -10.23
CA LYS A 483 -17.35 -4.70 -10.89
C LYS A 483 -18.04 -6.00 -11.40
N THR A 484 -19.34 -6.16 -11.12
CA THR A 484 -20.19 -7.36 -11.36
C THR A 484 -19.54 -8.70 -11.01
N GLU A 485 -18.88 -8.77 -9.86
CA GLU A 485 -18.33 -10.02 -9.34
C GLU A 485 -18.97 -10.40 -8.01
N LEU A 486 -18.91 -11.69 -7.69
CA LEU A 486 -19.43 -12.29 -6.47
C LEU A 486 -18.28 -13.00 -5.79
N GLU A 487 -17.94 -12.52 -4.61
CA GLU A 487 -16.69 -12.82 -3.93
C GLU A 487 -16.98 -13.52 -2.62
N VAL A 488 -16.35 -14.67 -2.40
CA VAL A 488 -16.63 -15.56 -1.27
C VAL A 488 -15.34 -15.81 -0.50
N ILE A 489 -15.29 -15.24 0.69
CA ILE A 489 -14.19 -15.35 1.65
C ILE A 489 -14.45 -16.61 2.46
N VAL A 490 -13.44 -17.47 2.61
CA VAL A 490 -13.58 -18.75 3.31
C VAL A 490 -12.43 -18.94 4.30
N LEU A 491 -12.76 -19.21 5.55
CA LEU A 491 -11.83 -19.60 6.61
C LEU A 491 -12.08 -21.08 6.91
N SER A 492 -11.02 -21.91 6.91
CA SER A 492 -11.13 -23.37 7.08
C SER A 492 -10.01 -23.94 7.94
N SER A 493 -10.24 -25.12 8.51
CA SER A 493 -9.31 -25.86 9.36
C SER A 493 -8.38 -26.80 8.60
N GLN A 494 -8.79 -27.30 7.43
CA GLN A 494 -8.02 -28.23 6.60
C GLN A 494 -7.87 -27.68 5.18
N GLU A 495 -6.71 -27.91 4.56
CA GLU A 495 -6.41 -27.37 3.23
C GLU A 495 -7.11 -28.13 2.09
N ASP A 496 -7.49 -29.39 2.34
CA ASP A 496 -8.12 -30.27 1.35
C ASP A 496 -9.64 -30.02 1.23
N ASP A 497 -10.29 -29.54 2.28
CA ASP A 497 -11.75 -29.33 2.37
C ASP A 497 -12.30 -28.32 1.34
N ILE A 498 -11.46 -27.37 0.91
CA ILE A 498 -11.82 -26.32 -0.08
C ILE A 498 -11.89 -26.89 -1.51
N SER A 499 -11.30 -28.07 -1.76
CA SER A 499 -11.28 -28.72 -3.09
C SER A 499 -12.68 -29.02 -3.64
N ASP A 500 -13.63 -29.23 -2.73
CA ASP A 500 -15.00 -29.69 -3.00
C ASP A 500 -16.07 -28.57 -2.95
N LEU A 501 -15.70 -27.30 -2.79
CA LEU A 501 -16.67 -26.26 -2.41
C LEU A 501 -17.66 -25.88 -3.53
N ILE A 502 -18.97 -25.97 -3.26
CA ILE A 502 -20.06 -25.52 -4.17
C ILE A 502 -20.74 -24.25 -3.64
N THR A 503 -21.08 -23.27 -4.49
CA THR A 503 -21.70 -21.99 -4.07
C THR A 503 -23.07 -21.74 -4.73
N GLU A 504 -24.20 -22.06 -4.08
CA GLU A 504 -25.52 -21.74 -4.63
C GLU A 504 -25.92 -20.27 -4.47
N VAL A 505 -26.53 -19.67 -5.50
CA VAL A 505 -27.06 -18.30 -5.45
C VAL A 505 -28.56 -18.28 -5.74
N GLN A 506 -29.33 -17.70 -4.83
CA GLN A 506 -30.72 -17.35 -5.03
C GLN A 506 -30.84 -15.97 -5.70
N LEU A 507 -31.66 -15.88 -6.74
CA LEU A 507 -31.90 -14.68 -7.54
C LEU A 507 -33.28 -14.05 -7.23
N PRO A 508 -33.47 -12.73 -7.51
CA PRO A 508 -34.76 -12.07 -7.32
C PRO A 508 -35.91 -12.80 -8.05
N GLY A 509 -37.06 -12.91 -7.39
CA GLY A 509 -38.21 -13.67 -7.90
C GLY A 509 -38.28 -15.13 -7.46
N GLY A 510 -37.37 -15.60 -6.59
CA GLY A 510 -37.46 -16.92 -5.96
C GLY A 510 -36.92 -18.08 -6.82
N GLN A 511 -36.16 -17.76 -7.88
CA GLN A 511 -35.43 -18.77 -8.64
C GLN A 511 -34.05 -19.01 -8.01
N TYR A 512 -33.65 -20.29 -7.95
CA TYR A 512 -32.38 -20.73 -7.37
C TYR A 512 -31.43 -21.17 -8.49
N GLN A 513 -30.18 -20.75 -8.44
CA GLN A 513 -29.14 -21.13 -9.38
C GLN A 513 -27.90 -21.61 -8.62
N THR A 514 -27.70 -22.92 -8.60
CA THR A 514 -26.51 -23.54 -7.99
C THR A 514 -25.25 -23.16 -8.77
N ILE A 515 -24.45 -22.21 -8.28
CA ILE A 515 -23.16 -21.83 -8.87
C ILE A 515 -22.06 -22.76 -8.32
N HIS A 516 -22.07 -23.99 -8.83
CA HIS A 516 -20.80 -24.64 -9.12
C HIS A 516 -20.05 -23.85 -10.24
N VAL A 517 -18.86 -24.28 -10.63
CA VAL A 517 -18.12 -23.73 -11.78
C VAL A 517 -18.25 -24.68 -12.99
N GLY A 518 -19.31 -24.66 -13.80
CA GLY A 518 -20.42 -23.69 -13.89
C GLY A 518 -21.81 -24.24 -13.56
N THR A 519 -22.83 -23.52 -14.03
CA THR A 519 -24.24 -23.65 -13.60
C THR A 519 -25.08 -24.69 -14.36
N LEU A 520 -26.26 -24.99 -13.79
CA LEU A 520 -27.25 -25.99 -14.20
C LEU A 520 -27.82 -25.87 -15.63
N SER A 521 -27.91 -27.00 -16.34
CA SER A 521 -29.17 -27.76 -16.51
C SER A 521 -28.98 -29.01 -17.39
N GLY A 522 -29.72 -30.11 -17.15
CA GLY A 522 -29.72 -31.28 -18.06
C GLY A 522 -29.81 -32.70 -17.47
N ARG A 523 -29.67 -32.89 -16.15
CA ARG A 523 -29.76 -34.16 -15.37
C ARG A 523 -28.67 -35.25 -15.58
N THR A 524 -28.04 -35.60 -14.45
CA THR A 524 -27.41 -36.91 -14.10
C THR A 524 -26.14 -37.38 -14.83
N ALA A 525 -25.01 -36.77 -14.44
CA ALA A 525 -23.76 -37.39 -13.93
C ALA A 525 -23.00 -38.51 -14.68
N GLU A 526 -21.75 -38.23 -15.09
CA GLU A 526 -20.51 -38.82 -14.50
C GLU A 526 -19.19 -38.17 -15.02
N LEU A 527 -18.53 -37.38 -14.14
CA LEU A 527 -17.07 -37.15 -13.92
C LEU A 527 -16.07 -37.03 -15.11
N LYS A 528 -15.65 -35.80 -15.49
CA LYS A 528 -14.39 -35.51 -16.26
C LYS A 528 -13.79 -34.08 -16.15
N LYS A 529 -12.49 -34.02 -15.79
CA LYS A 529 -11.26 -33.31 -16.24
C LYS A 529 -11.22 -31.83 -16.69
N LYS A 530 -10.38 -31.04 -15.98
CA LYS A 530 -9.39 -29.98 -16.41
C LYS A 530 -9.88 -28.55 -16.81
N LYS A 531 -8.98 -27.54 -16.68
CA LYS A 531 -9.18 -26.07 -16.92
C LYS A 531 -8.17 -25.43 -17.91
N ASN A 532 -8.41 -24.15 -18.32
CA ASN A 532 -7.71 -23.30 -19.33
C ASN A 532 -7.68 -21.78 -18.96
N VAL A 533 -6.83 -20.93 -19.58
CA VAL A 533 -6.64 -19.47 -19.28
C VAL A 533 -6.93 -18.54 -20.50
N LYS A 534 -7.34 -17.27 -20.28
CA LYS A 534 -7.65 -16.26 -21.32
C LYS A 534 -7.08 -14.85 -21.08
N VAL A 535 -6.86 -14.11 -22.17
CA VAL A 535 -6.43 -12.71 -22.33
C VAL A 535 -7.18 -12.09 -23.52
N LYS A 536 -7.43 -10.78 -23.54
CA LYS A 536 -8.22 -10.10 -24.58
C LYS A 536 -7.56 -8.81 -25.08
N LEU A 537 -7.76 -8.49 -26.36
CA LEU A 537 -7.16 -7.36 -27.07
C LEU A 537 -8.22 -6.69 -27.96
N ASN A 538 -8.64 -5.48 -27.59
CA ASN A 538 -9.61 -4.70 -28.37
C ASN A 538 -8.93 -4.04 -29.60
N ARG A 539 -9.74 -3.72 -30.63
CA ARG A 539 -9.37 -3.30 -32.00
C ARG A 539 -7.89 -2.97 -32.28
N ILE A 540 -7.15 -3.90 -32.88
CA ILE A 540 -5.74 -3.67 -33.28
C ILE A 540 -5.58 -2.64 -34.42
N HIS A 541 -6.62 -2.38 -35.22
CA HIS A 541 -6.50 -1.52 -36.41
C HIS A 541 -6.62 -0.01 -36.18
N GLU A 542 -7.09 0.42 -35.00
CA GLU A 542 -7.20 1.84 -34.64
C GLU A 542 -6.09 2.23 -33.65
N PHE A 543 -4.83 2.13 -34.10
CA PHE A 543 -3.63 2.60 -33.36
C PHE A 543 -3.77 4.07 -32.86
N GLY A 544 -4.63 4.88 -33.50
CA GLY A 544 -4.94 6.26 -33.10
C GLY A 544 -6.01 6.42 -32.00
N SER A 545 -6.67 5.36 -31.52
CA SER A 545 -7.75 5.45 -30.51
C SER A 545 -7.42 4.76 -29.18
N LEU A 546 -6.14 4.50 -28.90
CA LEU A 546 -5.69 4.07 -27.58
C LEU A 546 -5.69 5.29 -26.63
N ASN A 547 -6.71 5.39 -25.77
CA ASN A 547 -6.88 6.48 -24.80
C ASN A 547 -5.83 6.48 -23.65
N HIS A 548 -4.81 5.61 -23.70
CA HIS A 548 -3.71 5.59 -22.76
C HIS A 548 -2.52 6.38 -23.28
N ARG A 549 -1.90 7.17 -22.40
CA ARG A 549 -0.63 7.85 -22.67
C ARG A 549 0.46 6.81 -22.98
N PRO A 550 1.44 7.11 -23.85
CA PRO A 550 2.58 6.21 -24.07
C PRO A 550 3.38 6.02 -22.79
N VAL A 551 3.90 4.81 -22.58
CA VAL A 551 4.93 4.54 -21.56
C VAL A 551 6.13 5.42 -21.86
N GLU A 552 6.57 6.18 -20.88
CA GLU A 552 7.65 7.14 -21.00
C GLU A 552 9.03 6.56 -20.66
N GLY A 553 9.07 5.42 -19.94
CA GLY A 553 10.27 4.71 -19.52
C GLY A 553 10.16 4.09 -18.12
N PHE A 554 11.26 3.48 -17.70
CA PHE A 554 11.48 2.94 -16.35
C PHE A 554 12.88 3.35 -15.86
N GLY A 555 13.12 3.45 -14.56
CA GLY A 555 14.41 3.92 -14.05
C GLY A 555 14.72 3.53 -12.61
N GLY A 556 15.78 4.15 -12.07
CA GLY A 556 16.16 4.11 -10.66
C GLY A 556 16.71 5.46 -10.19
N ALA A 557 16.91 5.65 -8.89
CA ALA A 557 17.45 6.89 -8.34
C ALA A 557 18.98 6.88 -8.18
N PHE A 558 19.59 7.98 -8.61
CA PHE A 558 21.02 8.24 -8.54
C PHE A 558 21.37 8.89 -7.18
N THR A 559 21.13 8.14 -6.09
CA THR A 559 21.42 8.60 -4.73
C THR A 559 22.92 8.66 -4.44
N ALA A 560 23.31 9.48 -3.46
CA ALA A 560 24.70 9.54 -2.99
C ALA A 560 25.18 8.20 -2.40
N ALA A 561 24.29 7.41 -1.80
CA ALA A 561 24.57 6.05 -1.36
C ALA A 561 24.90 5.12 -2.55
N SER A 562 24.08 5.14 -3.59
CA SER A 562 24.32 4.39 -4.83
C SER A 562 25.67 4.75 -5.45
N ALA A 563 26.02 6.03 -5.47
CA ALA A 563 27.32 6.51 -5.93
C ALA A 563 28.50 6.06 -5.05
N VAL A 564 28.36 6.13 -3.72
CA VAL A 564 29.40 5.69 -2.77
C VAL A 564 29.63 4.18 -2.86
N ASN A 565 28.58 3.37 -3.03
CA ASN A 565 28.73 1.93 -3.24
C ASN A 565 29.32 1.60 -4.61
N TYR A 566 28.89 2.30 -5.66
CA TYR A 566 29.46 2.16 -7.00
C TYR A 566 30.96 2.50 -7.02
N LYS A 567 31.40 3.51 -6.25
CA LYS A 567 32.82 3.83 -6.07
C LYS A 567 33.62 2.66 -5.50
N LYS A 568 33.08 1.85 -4.56
CA LYS A 568 33.73 0.67 -3.95
C LYS A 568 34.03 -0.47 -4.97
N LEU A 569 33.25 -0.58 -6.05
CA LEU A 569 33.40 -1.66 -7.05
C LEU A 569 34.72 -1.54 -7.85
N GLY A 570 35.30 -2.66 -8.26
CA GLY A 570 36.36 -2.69 -9.29
C GLY A 570 35.81 -2.38 -10.69
N ASP A 571 36.65 -1.95 -11.63
CA ASP A 571 36.21 -1.47 -12.96
C ASP A 571 35.41 -2.49 -13.78
N GLU A 572 35.62 -3.79 -13.55
CA GLU A 572 34.82 -4.85 -14.18
C GLU A 572 33.40 -4.92 -13.61
N ASP A 573 33.27 -4.91 -12.28
CA ASP A 573 31.95 -4.85 -11.62
C ASP A 573 31.26 -3.51 -11.88
N LYS A 574 31.98 -2.38 -12.00
CA LYS A 574 31.41 -1.10 -12.45
C LYS A 574 30.77 -1.22 -13.84
N ARG A 575 31.51 -1.72 -14.85
CA ARG A 575 30.96 -1.95 -16.20
C ARG A 575 29.78 -2.91 -16.20
N LYS A 576 29.90 -4.01 -15.45
CA LYS A 576 28.83 -5.01 -15.27
C LYS A 576 27.59 -4.41 -14.63
N PHE A 577 27.74 -3.56 -13.61
CA PHE A 577 26.63 -2.84 -12.96
C PHE A 577 25.87 -1.91 -13.93
N ILE A 578 26.59 -1.12 -14.71
CA ILE A 578 26.00 -0.24 -15.75
C ILE A 578 25.31 -1.08 -16.84
N GLU A 579 25.95 -2.17 -17.30
CA GLU A 579 25.36 -3.09 -18.27
C GLU A 579 24.10 -3.80 -17.74
N LEU A 580 24.04 -4.10 -16.43
CA LEU A 580 22.87 -4.69 -15.77
C LEU A 580 21.69 -3.73 -15.69
N TYR A 581 21.86 -2.45 -15.38
CA TYR A 581 20.72 -1.51 -15.34
C TYR A 581 20.38 -0.88 -16.70
N PHE A 582 21.38 -0.38 -17.41
CA PHE A 582 21.22 0.50 -18.57
C PHE A 582 21.53 -0.21 -19.89
N GLY A 583 22.40 -1.23 -19.85
CA GLY A 583 22.88 -1.95 -21.02
C GLY A 583 21.89 -2.91 -21.68
N ARG A 584 22.28 -3.40 -22.86
CA ARG A 584 21.41 -4.18 -23.75
C ARG A 584 21.11 -5.58 -23.25
N SER A 585 22.01 -6.18 -22.46
CA SER A 585 21.77 -7.45 -21.75
C SER A 585 21.03 -7.25 -20.42
N GLY A 586 21.05 -6.04 -19.86
CA GLY A 586 20.36 -5.64 -18.63
C GLY A 586 18.89 -5.21 -18.73
N LEU A 587 18.45 -4.39 -17.78
CA LEU A 587 17.06 -3.92 -17.58
C LEU A 587 16.60 -2.86 -18.59
N LEU A 588 17.51 -2.22 -19.34
CA LEU A 588 17.22 -1.10 -20.26
C LEU A 588 16.48 0.08 -19.58
N TYR A 589 16.96 0.50 -18.40
CA TYR A 589 16.49 1.72 -17.76
C TYR A 589 16.68 2.95 -18.67
N THR A 590 15.70 3.85 -18.64
CA THR A 590 15.53 5.01 -19.54
C THR A 590 15.10 6.27 -18.77
N MET A 591 15.04 6.21 -17.44
CA MET A 591 14.77 7.31 -16.52
C MET A 591 15.77 7.34 -15.38
N GLY A 592 15.89 8.47 -14.70
CA GLY A 592 16.60 8.57 -13.43
C GLY A 592 16.11 9.71 -12.55
N ARG A 593 15.99 9.46 -11.25
CA ARG A 593 15.70 10.47 -10.22
C ARG A 593 17.00 10.95 -9.60
N ILE A 594 17.12 12.24 -9.33
CA ILE A 594 18.33 12.87 -8.77
C ILE A 594 17.95 13.73 -7.57
N PRO A 595 18.58 13.53 -6.40
CA PRO A 595 18.49 14.47 -5.29
C PRO A 595 18.98 15.88 -5.66
N ILE A 596 18.13 16.87 -5.40
CA ILE A 596 18.54 18.27 -5.30
C ILE A 596 18.91 18.48 -3.83
N ASN A 597 20.21 18.68 -3.58
CA ASN A 597 20.83 18.66 -2.24
C ASN A 597 20.90 17.23 -1.67
N SER A 598 21.43 17.07 -0.47
CA SER A 598 21.41 15.79 0.23
C SER A 598 19.99 15.30 0.51
N CYS A 599 19.86 13.98 0.48
CA CYS A 599 18.77 13.23 1.09
C CYS A 599 19.32 12.32 2.20
N ASP A 600 18.40 11.66 2.90
CA ASP A 600 18.61 10.40 3.63
C ASP A 600 19.79 9.54 3.12
N PHE A 601 19.74 9.07 1.87
CA PHE A 601 20.77 8.30 1.16
C PHE A 601 21.97 9.13 0.74
N SER A 602 22.43 9.98 1.65
CA SER A 602 23.72 10.65 1.63
C SER A 602 24.54 10.18 2.82
N PRO A 603 25.88 10.18 2.72
CA PRO A 603 26.75 9.94 3.88
C PRO A 603 26.75 11.12 4.89
N TYR A 604 26.21 12.28 4.51
CA TYR A 604 26.06 13.49 5.33
C TYR A 604 25.13 14.51 4.66
N THR A 605 24.59 15.47 5.42
CA THR A 605 23.80 16.60 4.91
C THR A 605 24.65 17.65 4.19
N TYR A 606 24.20 18.12 3.02
CA TYR A 606 24.79 19.23 2.25
C TYR A 606 23.74 19.95 1.38
N ASN A 607 24.00 21.21 1.05
CA ASN A 607 23.27 21.98 0.02
C ASN A 607 24.28 22.79 -0.82
N PHE A 608 23.79 23.43 -1.88
CA PHE A 608 24.60 24.24 -2.80
C PHE A 608 24.57 25.74 -2.51
N ASP A 609 23.77 26.26 -1.57
CA ASP A 609 23.87 27.67 -1.16
C ASP A 609 23.66 27.84 0.35
N ASN A 610 24.75 27.73 1.08
CA ASN A 610 24.75 27.80 2.55
C ASN A 610 25.05 29.21 3.08
N VAL A 611 25.07 30.24 2.23
CA VAL A 611 25.30 31.64 2.62
C VAL A 611 23.97 32.29 3.01
N SER A 612 23.86 32.75 4.26
CA SER A 612 22.60 33.27 4.78
C SER A 612 22.11 34.49 3.99
N ASP A 613 20.84 34.45 3.59
CA ASP A 613 20.13 35.55 2.93
C ASP A 613 20.69 35.96 1.54
N ASP A 614 21.36 35.05 0.81
CA ASP A 614 21.74 35.27 -0.59
C ASP A 614 20.54 35.14 -1.56
N PHE A 615 19.68 36.16 -1.57
CA PHE A 615 18.52 36.24 -2.49
C PHE A 615 18.89 36.29 -3.98
N THR A 616 20.18 36.42 -4.29
CA THR A 616 20.73 36.48 -5.65
C THR A 616 21.38 35.16 -6.08
N LEU A 617 21.59 34.23 -5.15
CA LEU A 617 22.30 32.97 -5.32
C LEU A 617 23.70 33.17 -5.92
N GLU A 618 24.40 34.25 -5.56
CA GLU A 618 25.78 34.55 -6.02
C GLU A 618 26.80 33.53 -5.50
N HIS A 619 26.56 32.97 -4.31
CA HIS A 619 27.41 31.98 -3.67
C HIS A 619 26.97 30.52 -3.94
N PHE A 620 25.99 30.32 -4.83
CA PHE A 620 25.55 28.99 -5.23
C PHE A 620 26.71 28.17 -5.83
N ASP A 621 26.93 26.97 -5.31
CA ASP A 621 27.94 26.03 -5.74
C ASP A 621 27.61 25.41 -7.10
N ASP A 622 27.90 26.18 -8.14
CA ASP A 622 27.89 25.75 -9.54
C ASP A 622 28.82 24.55 -9.83
N SER A 623 29.70 24.16 -8.89
CA SER A 623 30.52 22.95 -9.02
C SER A 623 29.79 21.67 -8.58
N LEU A 624 28.66 21.77 -7.89
CA LEU A 624 27.86 20.65 -7.38
C LEU A 624 28.68 19.68 -6.50
N LYS A 625 29.46 20.23 -5.55
CA LYS A 625 30.52 19.51 -4.86
C LYS A 625 30.04 18.29 -4.08
N GLY A 626 28.86 18.33 -3.46
CA GLY A 626 28.29 17.16 -2.77
C GLY A 626 28.03 15.98 -3.71
N ASP A 627 27.51 16.26 -4.90
CA ASP A 627 27.19 15.25 -5.93
C ASP A 627 28.49 14.67 -6.55
N GLU A 628 29.53 15.48 -6.68
CA GLU A 628 30.87 15.06 -7.15
C GLU A 628 31.62 14.22 -6.09
N ASP A 629 31.68 14.72 -4.84
CA ASP A 629 32.38 14.07 -3.73
C ASP A 629 31.75 12.70 -3.41
N THR A 630 30.42 12.60 -3.43
CA THR A 630 29.70 11.31 -3.34
C THR A 630 29.86 10.49 -4.62
N GLY A 631 29.84 11.12 -5.79
CA GLY A 631 30.12 10.51 -7.10
C GLY A 631 28.90 10.30 -7.98
N MET A 632 27.76 10.90 -7.62
CA MET A 632 26.52 10.88 -8.39
C MET A 632 26.76 11.35 -9.83
N ILE A 633 27.54 12.43 -10.02
CA ILE A 633 27.89 12.95 -11.35
C ILE A 633 28.59 11.88 -12.21
N GLN A 634 29.58 11.16 -11.67
CA GLN A 634 30.25 10.08 -12.40
C GLN A 634 29.30 8.90 -12.70
N LEU A 635 28.50 8.48 -11.73
CA LEU A 635 27.54 7.38 -11.93
C LEU A 635 26.47 7.73 -12.98
N ILE A 636 26.00 8.98 -12.99
CA ILE A 636 25.09 9.50 -14.03
C ILE A 636 25.79 9.52 -15.39
N HIS A 637 27.05 9.96 -15.48
CA HIS A 637 27.80 9.93 -16.73
C HIS A 637 28.05 8.52 -17.28
N ASP A 638 28.39 7.57 -16.41
CA ASP A 638 28.59 6.16 -16.81
C ASP A 638 27.29 5.54 -17.34
N ALA A 639 26.14 5.87 -16.73
CA ALA A 639 24.83 5.45 -17.22
C ALA A 639 24.42 6.16 -18.54
N LEU A 640 24.70 7.46 -18.67
CA LEU A 640 24.45 8.24 -19.88
C LEU A 640 25.36 7.86 -21.06
N ALA A 641 26.50 7.21 -20.80
CA ALA A 641 27.37 6.67 -21.84
C ALA A 641 26.77 5.44 -22.54
N GLU A 642 25.98 4.63 -21.82
CA GLU A 642 25.31 3.44 -22.36
C GLU A 642 23.92 3.77 -22.95
N THR A 643 23.14 4.65 -22.31
CA THR A 643 21.76 4.93 -22.72
C THR A 643 21.31 6.39 -22.52
N LYS A 644 20.19 6.76 -23.15
CA LYS A 644 19.57 8.09 -22.95
C LYS A 644 18.55 8.04 -21.83
N LEU A 645 18.77 8.84 -20.80
CA LEU A 645 17.90 8.92 -19.62
C LEU A 645 17.04 10.19 -19.64
N LYS A 646 15.76 10.07 -19.24
CA LYS A 646 14.98 11.19 -18.72
C LYS A 646 15.35 11.39 -17.26
N LEU A 647 16.19 12.38 -17.00
CA LEU A 647 16.63 12.72 -15.64
C LEU A 647 15.72 13.79 -15.05
N PHE A 648 15.27 13.61 -13.82
CA PHE A 648 14.52 14.64 -13.09
C PHE A 648 15.04 14.88 -11.68
N GLY A 649 15.01 16.14 -11.27
CA GLY A 649 15.41 16.58 -9.93
C GLY A 649 14.23 16.61 -8.96
N THR A 650 14.52 16.41 -7.69
CA THR A 650 13.58 16.59 -6.58
C THR A 650 14.32 17.03 -5.31
N PRO A 651 13.91 18.10 -4.62
CA PRO A 651 14.59 18.56 -3.41
C PRO A 651 13.98 17.98 -2.14
N TRP A 652 14.83 17.53 -1.21
CA TRP A 652 14.40 17.16 0.13
C TRP A 652 14.29 18.37 1.04
N SER A 653 15.25 19.30 0.96
CA SER A 653 15.19 20.52 1.76
C SER A 653 15.90 21.71 1.12
N PRO A 654 15.35 22.93 1.22
CA PRO A 654 16.10 24.15 0.94
C PRO A 654 17.17 24.41 2.02
N PRO A 655 18.16 25.27 1.73
CA PRO A 655 19.11 25.74 2.74
C PRO A 655 18.42 26.34 3.97
N TYR A 656 19.06 26.18 5.14
CA TYR A 656 18.47 26.55 6.43
C TYR A 656 17.98 28.01 6.50
N TRP A 657 18.67 28.94 5.83
CA TRP A 657 18.34 30.36 5.82
C TRP A 657 17.07 30.69 5.00
N MET A 658 16.60 29.80 4.12
CA MET A 658 15.30 29.95 3.46
C MET A 658 14.14 29.45 4.35
N LYS A 659 14.43 28.56 5.30
CA LYS A 659 13.43 27.91 6.16
C LYS A 659 12.97 28.83 7.29
N ALA A 660 11.70 28.69 7.68
CA ALA A 660 11.13 29.44 8.78
C ALA A 660 11.95 29.24 10.08
N GLY A 661 12.16 30.31 10.84
CA GLY A 661 13.01 30.26 12.05
C GLY A 661 14.50 29.95 11.81
N ASN A 662 15.00 29.97 10.57
CA ASN A 662 16.32 29.46 10.18
C ASN A 662 16.52 27.95 10.50
N HIS A 663 15.44 27.15 10.43
CA HIS A 663 15.46 25.72 10.75
C HIS A 663 16.51 24.95 9.93
N PRO A 664 17.24 23.97 10.52
CA PRO A 664 18.12 23.07 9.78
C PRO A 664 17.44 22.37 8.60
N MET A 665 18.25 21.84 7.66
CA MET A 665 17.74 21.05 6.52
C MET A 665 17.05 19.76 6.97
N VAL A 666 17.63 19.08 7.97
CA VAL A 666 17.00 17.98 8.69
C VAL A 666 15.82 18.52 9.49
N GLY A 667 14.70 17.80 9.45
CA GLY A 667 13.40 18.31 9.90
C GLY A 667 12.85 19.40 8.98
N SER A 668 11.70 19.96 9.34
CA SER A 668 11.03 21.03 8.58
C SER A 668 10.00 21.77 9.41
N PRO A 669 10.10 23.10 9.57
CA PRO A 669 8.95 23.84 10.09
C PRO A 669 7.77 23.68 9.12
N ASN A 670 6.55 23.94 9.58
CA ASN A 670 5.41 24.14 8.69
C ASN A 670 4.81 25.53 8.99
N PRO A 671 4.62 26.39 7.97
CA PRO A 671 5.09 26.21 6.59
C PRO A 671 6.64 26.24 6.52
N CYS A 672 7.23 25.43 5.63
CA CYS A 672 8.69 25.26 5.57
C CYS A 672 9.44 26.56 5.26
N LEU A 673 8.99 27.31 4.26
CA LEU A 673 9.63 28.55 3.84
C LEU A 673 9.25 29.72 4.74
N LYS A 674 10.19 30.65 4.94
CA LYS A 674 9.87 32.00 5.42
C LYS A 674 8.84 32.65 4.48
N GLN A 675 7.81 33.27 5.06
CA GLN A 675 6.64 33.74 4.31
C GLN A 675 6.83 35.09 3.57
N ASP A 676 7.94 35.78 3.79
CA ASP A 676 8.33 36.92 2.96
C ASP A 676 8.70 36.43 1.54
N LYS A 677 8.10 37.08 0.54
CA LYS A 677 8.12 36.69 -0.88
C LYS A 677 9.53 36.48 -1.44
N LYS A 678 10.53 37.21 -0.91
CA LYS A 678 11.93 37.06 -1.35
C LYS A 678 12.51 35.67 -1.09
N TYR A 679 12.08 34.97 -0.03
CA TYR A 679 12.54 33.61 0.26
C TYR A 679 11.82 32.58 -0.63
N LYS A 680 10.50 32.73 -0.85
CA LYS A 680 9.75 31.92 -1.81
C LYS A 680 10.33 32.09 -3.23
N GLN A 681 10.68 33.31 -3.64
CA GLN A 681 11.33 33.56 -4.93
C GLN A 681 12.75 32.98 -5.01
N ALA A 682 13.61 33.22 -4.01
CA ALA A 682 14.98 32.68 -4.00
C ALA A 682 15.01 31.13 -4.06
N TRP A 683 14.03 30.46 -3.43
CA TRP A 683 13.89 29.01 -3.57
C TRP A 683 13.45 28.59 -4.98
N ALA A 684 12.53 29.33 -5.62
CA ALA A 684 12.17 29.08 -7.03
C ALA A 684 13.35 29.30 -8.00
N ASP A 685 14.21 30.30 -7.75
CA ASP A 685 15.42 30.54 -8.53
C ASP A 685 16.53 29.49 -8.24
N TYR A 686 16.53 28.85 -7.08
CA TYR A 686 17.45 27.76 -6.72
C TYR A 686 17.30 26.55 -7.65
N PHE A 687 16.06 26.18 -8.01
CA PHE A 687 15.81 25.16 -9.04
C PHE A 687 16.45 25.52 -10.38
N VAL A 688 16.38 26.80 -10.78
CA VAL A 688 16.97 27.28 -12.03
C VAL A 688 18.49 27.19 -11.99
N LYS A 689 19.13 27.58 -10.87
CA LYS A 689 20.58 27.39 -10.68
C LYS A 689 20.98 25.92 -10.71
N TRP A 690 20.29 25.04 -10.00
CA TRP A 690 20.59 23.61 -9.98
C TRP A 690 20.47 22.96 -11.36
N ILE A 691 19.37 23.21 -12.09
CA ILE A 691 19.18 22.73 -13.48
C ILE A 691 20.32 23.24 -14.38
N GLN A 692 20.64 24.53 -14.32
CA GLN A 692 21.71 25.12 -15.13
C GLN A 692 23.08 24.53 -14.80
N SER A 693 23.35 24.17 -13.55
CA SER A 693 24.65 23.62 -13.15
C SER A 693 24.78 22.12 -13.45
N TYR A 694 23.68 21.36 -13.42
CA TYR A 694 23.65 20.02 -14.05
C TYR A 694 23.86 20.12 -15.57
N GLU A 695 23.27 21.10 -16.24
CA GLU A 695 23.48 21.34 -17.67
C GLU A 695 24.92 21.78 -18.00
N LYS A 696 25.62 22.52 -17.12
CA LYS A 696 27.07 22.80 -17.23
C LYS A 696 27.93 21.53 -17.17
N LYS A 697 27.48 20.48 -16.47
CA LYS A 697 28.12 19.14 -16.48
C LYS A 697 27.78 18.33 -17.74
N ASN A 698 26.94 18.85 -18.65
CA ASN A 698 26.32 18.13 -19.79
C ASN A 698 25.23 17.11 -19.37
N ILE A 699 24.65 17.25 -18.18
CA ILE A 699 23.55 16.41 -17.70
C ILE A 699 22.23 17.17 -17.91
N SER A 700 21.47 16.77 -18.94
CA SER A 700 20.21 17.44 -19.29
C SER A 700 19.07 17.03 -18.36
N ILE A 701 18.51 17.99 -17.63
CA ILE A 701 17.30 17.77 -16.82
C ILE A 701 16.04 17.85 -17.71
N TRP A 702 15.21 16.80 -17.64
CA TRP A 702 13.91 16.71 -18.33
C TRP A 702 12.77 17.32 -17.50
N GLY A 703 12.85 17.22 -16.18
CA GLY A 703 11.83 17.73 -15.28
C GLY A 703 12.35 17.94 -13.87
N VAL A 704 11.53 18.57 -13.05
CA VAL A 704 11.69 18.63 -11.60
C VAL A 704 10.36 18.38 -10.94
N THR A 705 10.39 17.98 -9.68
CA THR A 705 9.21 17.94 -8.84
C THR A 705 9.20 19.17 -7.93
N GLN A 706 8.04 19.54 -7.36
CA GLN A 706 7.97 20.72 -6.48
C GLN A 706 8.82 20.55 -5.22
N GLN A 707 8.91 19.33 -4.70
CA GLN A 707 9.52 18.95 -3.44
C GLN A 707 9.41 17.42 -3.28
N ASN A 708 10.40 16.76 -2.69
CA ASN A 708 10.30 15.38 -2.20
C ASN A 708 9.47 15.36 -0.93
N GLU A 709 8.47 14.50 -0.84
CA GLU A 709 7.68 14.31 0.39
C GLU A 709 7.16 15.66 0.99
N PRO A 710 6.49 16.56 0.22
CA PRO A 710 6.34 18.00 0.54
C PRO A 710 5.52 18.38 1.75
N MET A 711 5.07 17.40 2.50
CA MET A 711 3.82 17.43 3.23
C MET A 711 4.18 16.97 4.65
N PHE A 712 5.04 15.94 4.69
CA PHE A 712 5.87 15.44 5.79
C PHE A 712 6.42 16.50 6.77
N TYR A 713 6.74 16.05 7.97
CA TYR A 713 6.73 16.85 9.20
C TYR A 713 8.13 17.38 9.61
N SER A 714 8.18 18.00 10.79
CA SER A 714 9.32 18.71 11.36
C SER A 714 10.39 17.87 12.06
N ASN A 715 10.13 16.62 12.47
CA ASN A 715 11.11 15.80 13.24
C ASN A 715 11.58 14.53 12.52
N THR A 716 11.85 14.68 11.24
CA THR A 716 12.62 13.71 10.46
C THR A 716 14.07 13.61 10.99
N ARG A 717 14.78 12.52 10.67
CA ARG A 717 16.24 12.43 10.89
C ARG A 717 17.06 12.83 9.65
N TRP A 718 16.39 13.12 8.53
CA TRP A 718 16.96 13.48 7.23
C TRP A 718 16.26 14.73 6.67
N GLU A 719 16.67 15.18 5.50
CA GLU A 719 16.24 16.43 4.88
C GLU A 719 14.73 16.46 4.55
N ALA A 720 14.03 17.55 4.91
CA ALA A 720 12.58 17.70 4.65
C ALA A 720 12.12 19.15 4.44
N CYS A 721 10.95 19.36 3.82
CA CYS A 721 10.31 20.67 3.66
C CYS A 721 8.77 20.57 3.42
N SER A 722 7.97 20.95 4.43
CA SER A 722 6.50 20.88 4.52
C SER A 722 5.74 22.09 3.91
N TYR A 723 4.65 21.83 3.17
CA TYR A 723 3.81 22.77 2.39
C TYR A 723 2.37 22.23 2.23
N ASP A 724 1.35 22.78 2.89
CA ASP A 724 -0.07 22.43 2.62
C ASP A 724 -0.49 22.53 1.13
N PRO A 725 -1.63 21.94 0.70
CA PRO A 725 -1.99 21.95 -0.71
C PRO A 725 -2.21 23.38 -1.20
N ALA A 726 -2.58 24.32 -0.31
CA ALA A 726 -2.68 25.74 -0.63
C ALA A 726 -1.30 26.43 -0.71
N ASN A 727 -0.33 26.08 0.14
CA ASN A 727 1.07 26.56 0.10
C ASN A 727 1.85 25.96 -1.09
N GLN A 728 1.67 24.68 -1.42
CA GLN A 728 2.18 24.05 -2.64
C GLN A 728 1.55 24.71 -3.87
N THR A 729 0.23 24.95 -3.86
CA THR A 729 -0.47 25.65 -4.94
C THR A 729 -0.01 27.11 -5.07
N GLU A 730 0.15 27.86 -3.97
CA GLU A 730 0.72 29.23 -3.98
C GLU A 730 2.15 29.21 -4.53
N PHE A 731 2.99 28.32 -4.02
CA PHE A 731 4.40 28.24 -4.43
C PHE A 731 4.52 27.93 -5.93
N ILE A 732 3.72 26.98 -6.45
CA ILE A 732 3.68 26.64 -7.88
C ILE A 732 3.08 27.79 -8.71
N ARG A 733 1.98 28.38 -8.28
CA ARG A 733 1.24 29.43 -9.00
C ARG A 733 2.02 30.74 -9.13
N ASP A 734 2.59 31.19 -8.01
CA ASP A 734 3.07 32.56 -7.85
C ASP A 734 4.61 32.66 -7.94
N TYR A 735 5.36 31.55 -7.80
CA TYR A 735 6.84 31.55 -7.80
C TYR A 735 7.45 30.48 -8.72
N LEU A 736 7.35 29.18 -8.38
CA LEU A 736 8.07 28.10 -9.06
C LEU A 736 7.64 27.90 -10.52
N GLY A 737 6.34 27.78 -10.78
CA GLY A 737 5.79 27.63 -12.13
C GLY A 737 6.16 28.80 -13.06
N PRO A 738 5.90 30.06 -12.67
CA PRO A 738 6.35 31.24 -13.42
C PRO A 738 7.86 31.27 -13.66
N THR A 739 8.67 30.91 -12.65
CA THR A 739 10.14 30.97 -12.71
C THR A 739 10.71 29.91 -13.66
N LEU A 740 10.27 28.65 -13.56
CA LEU A 740 10.65 27.58 -14.49
C LEU A 740 10.18 27.88 -15.92
N LYS A 741 8.93 28.34 -16.10
CA LYS A 741 8.37 28.72 -17.40
C LYS A 741 9.13 29.87 -18.06
N LYS A 742 9.60 30.85 -17.27
CA LYS A 742 10.45 31.97 -17.72
C LYS A 742 11.86 31.50 -18.11
N ALA A 743 12.47 30.61 -17.33
CA ALA A 743 13.84 30.14 -17.56
C ALA A 743 13.95 29.11 -18.71
N PHE A 744 12.97 28.22 -18.85
CA PHE A 744 13.08 27.03 -19.70
C PHE A 744 11.89 26.81 -20.65
N GLY A 745 10.86 27.67 -20.62
CA GLY A 745 9.64 27.46 -21.39
C GLY A 745 8.93 26.17 -20.97
N ASP A 746 8.51 25.36 -21.95
CA ASP A 746 7.89 24.05 -21.73
C ASP A 746 8.90 22.89 -21.71
N ARG A 747 10.21 23.17 -21.72
CA ARG A 747 11.27 22.15 -21.79
C ARG A 747 11.35 21.30 -20.53
N VAL A 748 11.41 21.95 -19.37
CA VAL A 748 11.46 21.31 -18.06
C VAL A 748 10.03 21.06 -17.60
N LYS A 749 9.69 19.80 -17.28
CA LYS A 749 8.37 19.45 -16.72
C LYS A 749 8.36 19.65 -15.21
N LEU A 750 7.36 20.37 -14.70
CA LEU A 750 7.09 20.44 -13.27
C LEU A 750 6.06 19.35 -12.90
N MET A 751 6.44 18.45 -12.02
CA MET A 751 5.52 17.54 -11.34
C MET A 751 5.20 18.12 -9.96
N TYR A 752 3.92 18.11 -9.57
CA TYR A 752 3.53 18.43 -8.19
C TYR A 752 3.41 17.14 -7.38
N MET A 753 3.16 17.30 -6.10
CA MET A 753 3.15 16.22 -5.11
C MET A 753 4.52 15.56 -4.95
N ASP A 754 5.00 14.72 -5.88
CA ASP A 754 6.24 13.90 -5.74
C ASP A 754 6.43 13.37 -4.32
N TYR A 755 5.33 12.78 -3.93
CA TYR A 755 5.18 11.98 -2.78
C TYR A 755 4.45 10.74 -3.31
N ILE A 756 3.65 10.00 -2.55
CA ILE A 756 3.04 8.71 -2.94
C ILE A 756 1.74 8.90 -3.83
N ARG A 757 0.64 8.11 -3.80
CA ARG A 757 -0.73 8.31 -4.45
C ARG A 757 -2.06 8.64 -3.61
N ASN A 758 -2.11 8.94 -2.30
CA ASN A 758 -3.32 9.21 -1.43
C ASN A 758 -3.64 10.66 -1.58
N LEU A 759 -2.63 11.50 -1.44
CA LEU A 759 -2.81 12.91 -1.67
C LEU A 759 -3.04 13.19 -3.15
N LEU A 760 -2.94 12.16 -4.02
CA LEU A 760 -3.23 12.28 -5.44
C LEU A 760 -4.65 12.79 -5.68
N MET A 761 -5.67 12.46 -4.87
CA MET A 761 -6.94 13.19 -4.99
C MET A 761 -6.93 14.51 -4.23
N GLU A 762 -6.47 14.57 -2.98
CA GLU A 762 -6.55 15.78 -2.16
C GLU A 762 -5.79 16.98 -2.77
N VAL A 763 -4.51 16.79 -3.08
CA VAL A 763 -3.66 17.82 -3.68
C VAL A 763 -4.11 18.14 -5.09
N SER A 764 -4.50 17.15 -5.89
CA SER A 764 -5.01 17.44 -7.24
C SER A 764 -6.32 18.21 -7.18
N ASP A 765 -7.19 17.94 -6.21
CA ASP A 765 -8.44 18.66 -6.04
C ASP A 765 -8.21 20.11 -5.58
N VAL A 766 -7.15 20.42 -4.84
CA VAL A 766 -6.79 21.82 -4.54
C VAL A 766 -6.05 22.47 -5.71
N LEU A 767 -4.98 21.85 -6.20
CA LEU A 767 -4.04 22.43 -7.16
C LEU A 767 -4.60 22.50 -8.58
N LEU A 768 -5.23 21.42 -9.08
CA LEU A 768 -5.76 21.39 -10.45
C LEU A 768 -7.08 22.19 -10.59
N GLN A 769 -7.70 22.59 -9.48
CA GLN A 769 -8.84 23.53 -9.49
C GLN A 769 -8.38 25.00 -9.54
N ASP A 770 -7.20 25.35 -9.02
CA ASP A 770 -6.59 26.65 -9.31
C ASP A 770 -5.96 26.65 -10.72
N SER A 771 -6.76 27.08 -11.70
CA SER A 771 -6.33 27.23 -13.10
C SER A 771 -5.00 27.99 -13.31
N LYS A 772 -4.59 28.87 -12.38
CA LYS A 772 -3.31 29.60 -12.46
C LYS A 772 -2.12 28.74 -12.00
N ALA A 773 -2.33 27.74 -11.16
CA ALA A 773 -1.33 26.74 -10.78
C ALA A 773 -1.30 25.58 -11.79
N ALA A 774 -2.48 25.06 -12.14
CA ALA A 774 -2.68 23.90 -13.00
C ALA A 774 -1.99 24.04 -14.38
N GLN A 775 -1.95 25.25 -14.95
CA GLN A 775 -1.27 25.54 -16.22
C GLN A 775 0.25 25.28 -16.22
N TYR A 776 0.90 25.16 -15.06
CA TYR A 776 2.35 24.96 -14.95
C TYR A 776 2.76 23.48 -14.76
N VAL A 777 1.82 22.60 -14.40
CA VAL A 777 2.15 21.21 -14.03
C VAL A 777 1.92 20.21 -15.15
N TYR A 778 2.80 19.22 -15.24
CA TYR A 778 2.72 18.12 -16.20
C TYR A 778 1.85 16.95 -15.71
N GLY A 779 1.85 16.74 -14.40
CA GLY A 779 1.25 15.60 -13.72
C GLY A 779 1.66 15.54 -12.25
N ALA A 780 1.15 14.53 -11.56
CA ALA A 780 1.59 14.21 -10.21
C ALA A 780 2.78 13.25 -10.27
N GLY A 781 3.82 13.57 -9.50
CA GLY A 781 4.78 12.56 -9.05
C GLY A 781 4.12 11.73 -7.96
N VAL A 782 4.16 10.41 -8.13
CA VAL A 782 3.63 9.44 -7.18
C VAL A 782 4.69 8.38 -6.88
N HIS A 783 4.98 8.10 -5.63
CA HIS A 783 5.90 7.06 -5.19
C HIS A 783 5.16 5.70 -5.13
N TRP A 784 5.93 4.63 -4.97
CA TRP A 784 5.46 3.32 -4.53
C TRP A 784 6.24 2.96 -3.28
N TYR A 785 5.76 3.48 -2.15
CA TYR A 785 6.28 3.15 -0.83
C TYR A 785 5.41 2.16 -0.11
N GLY A 786 4.18 1.92 -0.62
CA GLY A 786 3.10 2.53 0.12
C GLY A 786 1.62 2.07 0.02
N LEU A 787 0.86 2.06 -1.08
CA LEU A 787 -0.63 1.90 -1.04
C LEU A 787 -1.18 1.65 -2.44
N ASN A 788 -2.28 0.92 -2.47
CA ASN A 788 -2.84 0.40 -3.69
C ASN A 788 -3.48 1.47 -4.49
N SER A 789 -4.46 2.09 -3.86
CA SER A 789 -4.97 3.28 -4.49
C SER A 789 -5.58 2.99 -5.83
N ILE A 790 -6.02 1.75 -6.07
CA ILE A 790 -6.93 1.41 -7.15
C ILE A 790 -8.03 2.48 -7.18
N ASP A 791 -8.65 2.80 -6.05
CA ASP A 791 -9.72 3.79 -5.94
C ASP A 791 -9.31 5.24 -6.29
N THR A 792 -8.04 5.56 -6.52
CA THR A 792 -7.55 6.94 -6.76
C THR A 792 -6.52 7.11 -7.85
N LEU A 793 -5.65 6.14 -8.07
CA LEU A 793 -5.17 5.84 -9.41
C LEU A 793 -6.36 5.82 -10.39
N GLU A 794 -7.47 5.14 -10.08
CA GLU A 794 -8.70 5.20 -10.90
C GLU A 794 -9.43 6.55 -10.82
N ALA A 795 -9.62 7.16 -9.64
CA ALA A 795 -10.32 8.45 -9.57
C ALA A 795 -9.55 9.58 -10.27
N PHE A 796 -8.23 9.66 -10.11
CA PHE A 796 -7.35 10.59 -10.81
C PHE A 796 -7.35 10.29 -12.31
N LYS A 797 -7.14 9.04 -12.72
CA LYS A 797 -7.21 8.64 -14.14
C LYS A 797 -8.54 9.02 -14.80
N THR A 798 -9.64 8.91 -14.04
CA THR A 798 -11.00 9.25 -14.50
C THR A 798 -11.23 10.76 -14.54
N LYS A 799 -10.81 11.51 -13.52
CA LYS A 799 -11.07 12.95 -13.37
C LYS A 799 -10.05 13.85 -14.09
N TYR A 800 -8.79 13.43 -14.12
CA TYR A 800 -7.62 14.23 -14.50
C TYR A 800 -6.67 13.56 -15.51
N GLY A 801 -6.59 12.22 -15.58
CA GLY A 801 -5.59 11.48 -16.35
C GLY A 801 -5.61 11.68 -17.88
N SER A 802 -6.70 12.23 -18.42
CA SER A 802 -6.74 12.72 -19.81
C SER A 802 -5.80 13.91 -20.02
N GLN A 803 -5.72 14.82 -19.05
CA GLN A 803 -4.96 16.09 -19.12
C GLN A 803 -3.59 16.01 -18.42
N TYR A 804 -3.50 15.29 -17.30
CA TYR A 804 -2.31 15.24 -16.45
C TYR A 804 -1.73 13.81 -16.38
N ALA A 805 -0.40 13.70 -16.23
CA ALA A 805 0.27 12.40 -16.09
C ALA A 805 0.26 11.89 -14.64
N VAL A 806 0.43 10.57 -14.48
CA VAL A 806 0.86 9.91 -13.24
C VAL A 806 2.21 9.26 -13.52
N TRP A 807 3.18 9.49 -12.64
CA TRP A 807 4.53 8.93 -12.72
C TRP A 807 4.92 8.31 -11.39
N GLY A 808 5.27 7.02 -11.39
CA GLY A 808 6.00 6.36 -10.31
C GLY A 808 7.36 7.03 -10.10
N THR A 809 7.45 8.13 -9.36
CA THR A 809 8.68 8.93 -9.27
C THR A 809 9.73 8.29 -8.37
N GLU A 810 9.37 7.53 -7.34
CA GLU A 810 10.31 6.71 -6.58
C GLU A 810 9.59 5.48 -6.00
N ALA A 811 10.28 4.34 -5.86
CA ALA A 811 9.64 3.09 -5.48
C ALA A 811 10.64 2.14 -4.82
N SER A 812 10.29 1.51 -3.70
CA SER A 812 11.17 0.47 -3.16
C SER A 812 10.48 -0.49 -2.21
N THR A 813 11.12 -1.63 -1.92
CA THR A 813 10.65 -2.55 -0.86
C THR A 813 11.33 -2.20 0.44
N CYS A 814 10.89 -1.11 1.06
CA CYS A 814 11.61 -0.43 2.10
C CYS A 814 10.94 0.07 3.45
N TYR A 815 10.01 -0.52 4.24
CA TYR A 815 9.54 -0.13 5.64
C TYR A 815 9.49 -1.43 6.51
N PRO A 816 9.09 -1.42 7.80
CA PRO A 816 8.74 -2.55 8.68
C PRO A 816 7.97 -3.80 8.23
N GLU A 817 7.80 -4.05 6.93
CA GLU A 817 6.88 -5.10 6.49
C GLU A 817 7.15 -5.95 5.23
N ASP A 818 8.08 -5.73 4.28
CA ASP A 818 8.48 -6.80 3.31
C ASP A 818 9.30 -7.88 4.03
N ARG A 819 9.29 -7.88 5.36
CA ARG A 819 9.29 -9.12 6.13
C ARG A 819 8.15 -10.07 5.71
N PHE A 820 6.96 -9.63 5.29
CA PHE A 820 5.91 -10.50 4.72
C PHE A 820 6.23 -10.93 3.29
N PHE A 821 7.30 -10.35 2.75
CA PHE A 821 8.01 -10.77 1.57
C PHE A 821 9.48 -11.08 1.91
N ASN A 822 9.73 -11.63 3.11
CA ASN A 822 11.05 -12.00 3.65
C ASN A 822 11.77 -13.09 2.86
N THR A 823 11.20 -13.56 1.75
CA THR A 823 11.93 -14.37 0.79
C THR A 823 12.29 -13.49 -0.40
N PRO A 824 13.53 -13.54 -0.91
CA PRO A 824 13.94 -12.73 -2.05
C PRO A 824 13.04 -12.88 -3.28
N TRP A 825 12.35 -14.01 -3.41
CA TRP A 825 11.37 -14.27 -4.48
C TRP A 825 10.02 -13.59 -4.26
N LYS A 826 9.54 -13.51 -3.01
CA LYS A 826 8.37 -12.69 -2.69
C LYS A 826 8.67 -11.21 -2.95
N ARG A 827 9.79 -10.70 -2.41
CA ARG A 827 10.26 -9.31 -2.61
C ARG A 827 10.41 -8.99 -4.11
N ALA A 828 10.82 -9.98 -4.92
CA ALA A 828 10.92 -9.86 -6.37
C ALA A 828 9.58 -9.76 -7.11
N ALA A 829 8.66 -10.69 -6.86
CA ALA A 829 7.33 -10.71 -7.48
C ALA A 829 6.56 -9.41 -7.21
N ARG A 830 6.89 -8.75 -6.10
CA ARG A 830 6.23 -7.59 -5.57
C ARG A 830 6.49 -6.28 -6.30
N TYR A 831 7.73 -6.04 -6.72
CA TYR A 831 8.04 -4.94 -7.64
C TYR A 831 7.21 -5.03 -8.94
N VAL A 832 6.94 -6.25 -9.43
CA VAL A 832 6.06 -6.45 -10.59
C VAL A 832 4.60 -6.10 -10.26
N HIS A 833 4.11 -6.45 -9.07
CA HIS A 833 2.77 -6.07 -8.61
C HIS A 833 2.56 -4.54 -8.60
N GLY A 834 3.51 -3.79 -8.03
CA GLY A 834 3.49 -2.33 -8.02
C GLY A 834 3.35 -1.70 -9.40
N VAL A 835 4.25 -2.08 -10.31
CA VAL A 835 4.21 -1.59 -11.70
C VAL A 835 2.94 -2.01 -12.42
N ILE A 836 2.47 -3.26 -12.25
CA ILE A 836 1.24 -3.71 -12.90
C ILE A 836 0.10 -2.73 -12.61
N VAL A 837 -0.02 -2.28 -11.36
CA VAL A 837 -1.18 -1.48 -10.99
C VAL A 837 -1.02 0.02 -11.26
N ASP A 838 0.16 0.61 -11.09
CA ASP A 838 0.37 2.01 -11.46
C ASP A 838 0.04 2.26 -12.93
N PHE A 839 0.35 1.31 -13.81
CA PHE A 839 -0.03 1.35 -15.21
C PHE A 839 -1.51 0.96 -15.42
N VAL A 840 -1.97 -0.20 -14.93
CA VAL A 840 -3.33 -0.69 -15.20
C VAL A 840 -4.40 0.20 -14.60
N HIS A 841 -4.29 0.56 -13.31
CA HIS A 841 -5.31 1.33 -12.60
C HIS A 841 -5.03 2.82 -12.63
N GLY A 842 -3.75 3.26 -12.61
CA GLY A 842 -3.38 4.68 -12.66
C GLY A 842 -3.30 5.28 -14.05
N GLY A 843 -3.11 4.46 -15.09
CA GLY A 843 -2.69 4.97 -16.38
C GLY A 843 -1.28 5.59 -16.33
N GLY A 844 -0.45 5.10 -15.40
CA GLY A 844 0.92 5.53 -15.16
C GLY A 844 1.78 5.48 -16.42
N THR A 845 2.80 6.32 -16.43
CA THR A 845 3.61 6.59 -17.63
C THR A 845 5.11 6.41 -17.40
N GLY A 846 5.63 6.82 -16.24
CA GLY A 846 6.97 6.45 -15.75
C GLY A 846 6.89 5.62 -14.47
N TRP A 847 7.94 4.87 -14.15
CA TRP A 847 8.12 4.22 -12.85
C TRP A 847 9.60 4.01 -12.52
N VAL A 848 10.01 4.34 -11.31
CA VAL A 848 11.42 4.48 -10.91
C VAL A 848 11.66 3.76 -9.58
N ASP A 849 12.49 2.72 -9.59
CA ASP A 849 13.05 2.09 -8.38
C ASP A 849 13.88 3.13 -7.59
N TRP A 850 14.15 2.85 -6.32
CA TRP A 850 14.84 3.79 -5.46
C TRP A 850 16.35 3.66 -5.60
N ASN A 851 17.07 3.17 -4.59
CA ASN A 851 18.52 3.07 -4.67
C ASN A 851 18.97 2.05 -5.72
N LEU A 852 19.78 2.49 -6.68
CA LEU A 852 20.39 1.62 -7.68
C LEU A 852 21.43 0.65 -7.07
N LEU A 853 22.09 0.99 -5.95
CA LEU A 853 23.09 0.11 -5.33
C LEU A 853 23.31 0.36 -3.84
N LEU A 854 23.14 -0.68 -3.01
CA LEU A 854 23.34 -0.61 -1.56
C LEU A 854 24.30 -1.71 -1.06
N ASP A 855 24.76 -1.68 0.19
CA ASP A 855 25.54 -2.78 0.80
C ASP A 855 24.66 -3.84 1.49
N GLU A 856 25.19 -5.01 1.87
CA GLU A 856 24.42 -6.06 2.54
C GLU A 856 24.66 -6.10 4.05
N ILE A 857 23.79 -5.42 4.80
CA ILE A 857 23.71 -5.48 6.25
C ILE A 857 22.85 -6.71 6.63
N ALA A 858 23.50 -7.84 6.85
CA ALA A 858 22.83 -9.11 7.21
C ALA A 858 21.96 -8.99 8.49
N ALA A 859 22.36 -8.13 9.43
CA ALA A 859 21.58 -7.82 10.64
C ALA A 859 20.34 -6.95 10.38
N GLN A 860 19.96 -6.72 9.12
CA GLN A 860 18.83 -5.88 8.75
C GLN A 860 17.68 -6.60 7.99
N ASP A 861 17.86 -7.81 7.42
CA ASP A 861 16.97 -8.48 6.42
C ASP A 861 17.38 -8.18 4.95
N ASN A 862 18.69 -8.23 4.71
CA ASN A 862 19.39 -7.98 3.44
C ASN A 862 19.09 -6.59 2.88
N ARG A 863 19.68 -5.58 3.54
CA ARG A 863 19.42 -4.13 3.42
C ARG A 863 20.73 -3.35 3.48
N GLY A 864 20.79 -2.12 2.96
CA GLY A 864 22.05 -1.39 2.88
C GLY A 864 21.99 0.12 2.93
N GLY A 865 23.12 0.71 3.27
CA GLY A 865 23.38 2.14 3.22
C GLY A 865 24.43 2.44 2.14
N PRO A 866 25.28 3.46 2.36
CA PRO A 866 25.30 4.34 3.52
C PRO A 866 24.05 5.24 3.58
N ASN A 867 23.64 5.62 4.77
CA ASN A 867 22.58 6.60 4.99
C ASN A 867 22.81 7.29 6.34
N HIS A 868 22.76 8.62 6.37
CA HIS A 868 23.15 9.40 7.55
C HIS A 868 22.12 9.37 8.68
N ALA A 869 20.88 8.98 8.37
CA ALA A 869 19.75 8.93 9.29
C ALA A 869 19.50 7.52 9.87
N ASP A 870 20.52 6.65 9.93
CA ASP A 870 20.43 5.22 10.30
C ASP A 870 19.40 4.45 9.44
N ASN A 871 19.28 4.87 8.18
CA ASN A 871 18.15 4.61 7.32
C ASN A 871 18.65 3.74 6.10
N TYR A 872 18.82 2.42 6.22
CA TYR A 872 19.35 1.53 5.14
C TYR A 872 18.29 0.91 4.19
N CYS A 873 18.26 1.08 2.84
CA CYS A 873 17.24 0.53 1.88
C CYS A 873 17.52 -0.84 1.25
N PHE A 874 16.55 -1.31 0.44
CA PHE A 874 16.72 -2.35 -0.56
C PHE A 874 17.14 -1.75 -1.88
N ALA A 875 17.90 -2.51 -2.65
CA ALA A 875 18.17 -2.29 -4.06
C ALA A 875 17.96 -3.60 -4.81
N HIS A 876 17.66 -3.54 -6.11
CA HIS A 876 17.70 -4.75 -6.94
C HIS A 876 19.08 -5.43 -6.96
N ILE A 877 20.15 -4.67 -6.69
CA ILE A 877 21.54 -5.12 -6.60
C ILE A 877 22.17 -4.57 -5.33
N HIS A 878 22.78 -5.43 -4.52
CA HIS A 878 23.60 -5.04 -3.37
C HIS A 878 25.10 -5.33 -3.64
N ILE A 879 25.97 -4.86 -2.74
CA ILE A 879 27.36 -5.34 -2.60
C ILE A 879 27.55 -6.11 -1.29
N ASP A 880 28.33 -7.19 -1.34
CA ASP A 880 28.71 -7.93 -0.15
C ASP A 880 29.91 -7.29 0.60
N ASN A 881 30.34 -7.93 1.69
CA ASN A 881 31.50 -7.51 2.48
C ASN A 881 32.84 -7.59 1.72
N ALA A 882 32.89 -8.23 0.55
CA ALA A 882 34.04 -8.24 -0.36
C ALA A 882 33.91 -7.20 -1.49
N SER A 883 32.88 -6.34 -1.46
CA SER A 883 32.52 -5.40 -2.54
C SER A 883 32.23 -6.09 -3.88
N GLN A 884 31.59 -7.27 -3.83
CA GLN A 884 31.12 -8.02 -5.00
C GLN A 884 29.61 -7.89 -5.18
N LEU A 885 29.17 -7.83 -6.44
CA LEU A 885 27.76 -7.60 -6.80
C LEU A 885 26.86 -8.79 -6.46
N VAL A 886 25.94 -8.59 -5.52
CA VAL A 886 24.84 -9.50 -5.17
C VAL A 886 23.59 -9.07 -5.94
N VAL A 887 23.24 -9.79 -7.01
CA VAL A 887 22.08 -9.48 -7.85
C VAL A 887 20.88 -10.31 -7.38
N HIS A 888 19.89 -9.66 -6.75
CA HIS A 888 18.76 -10.35 -6.13
C HIS A 888 17.72 -10.81 -7.17
N PRO A 889 16.83 -11.78 -6.86
CA PRO A 889 15.74 -12.21 -7.76
C PRO A 889 14.83 -11.07 -8.22
N SER A 890 14.78 -9.95 -7.48
CA SER A 890 14.00 -8.75 -7.81
C SER A 890 14.49 -8.08 -9.09
N TYR A 891 15.81 -7.97 -9.29
CA TYR A 891 16.44 -7.50 -10.53
C TYR A 891 15.88 -8.25 -11.76
N TYR A 892 16.00 -9.59 -11.75
CA TYR A 892 15.60 -10.42 -12.90
C TYR A 892 14.09 -10.35 -13.14
N THR A 893 13.32 -10.29 -12.07
CA THR A 893 11.86 -10.25 -12.09
C THR A 893 11.34 -8.91 -12.63
N PHE A 894 11.98 -7.79 -12.27
CA PHE A 894 11.70 -6.47 -12.82
C PHE A 894 12.12 -6.35 -14.30
N GLY A 895 13.23 -6.99 -14.69
CA GLY A 895 13.72 -7.02 -16.07
C GLY A 895 12.77 -7.67 -17.08
N HIS A 896 11.87 -8.54 -16.63
CA HIS A 896 10.78 -9.07 -17.47
C HIS A 896 9.70 -8.01 -17.81
N ILE A 897 9.71 -6.85 -17.17
CA ILE A 897 8.95 -5.66 -17.59
C ILE A 897 9.85 -4.76 -18.43
N THR A 898 10.87 -4.16 -17.80
CA THR A 898 11.54 -2.95 -18.30
C THR A 898 12.31 -3.19 -19.60
N LYS A 899 12.88 -4.39 -19.78
CA LYS A 899 13.63 -4.79 -20.98
C LYS A 899 12.75 -4.88 -22.23
N PHE A 900 11.45 -5.10 -22.05
CA PHE A 900 10.51 -5.44 -23.12
C PHE A 900 9.52 -4.30 -23.40
N VAL A 901 9.01 -3.66 -22.34
CA VAL A 901 8.14 -2.47 -22.38
C VAL A 901 8.97 -1.21 -22.62
N ALA A 902 9.44 -1.03 -23.86
CA ALA A 902 10.24 0.13 -24.24
C ALA A 902 9.41 1.45 -24.23
N PRO A 903 10.06 2.62 -24.04
CA PRO A 903 9.42 3.92 -24.22
C PRO A 903 8.69 4.05 -25.57
N GLY A 904 7.52 4.68 -25.54
CA GLY A 904 6.61 4.79 -26.69
C GLY A 904 5.66 3.61 -26.87
N ALA A 905 5.82 2.51 -26.12
CA ALA A 905 4.80 1.46 -26.06
C ALA A 905 3.50 2.00 -25.44
N ARG A 906 2.34 1.44 -25.82
CA ARG A 906 1.05 1.77 -25.22
C ARG A 906 0.45 0.53 -24.55
N MET A 907 -0.11 0.71 -23.35
CA MET A 907 -0.87 -0.32 -22.67
C MET A 907 -2.17 -0.60 -23.46
N VAL A 908 -2.48 -1.87 -23.70
CA VAL A 908 -3.74 -2.29 -24.33
C VAL A 908 -4.78 -2.57 -23.26
N THR A 909 -5.95 -1.96 -23.39
CA THR A 909 -6.99 -2.00 -22.35
C THR A 909 -7.70 -3.37 -22.27
N SER A 910 -8.04 -3.76 -21.03
CA SER A 910 -8.76 -4.97 -20.57
C SER A 910 -8.00 -6.30 -20.64
N MET A 911 -7.37 -6.67 -19.52
CA MET A 911 -7.26 -8.08 -19.10
C MET A 911 -8.60 -8.55 -18.52
N ASN A 912 -8.82 -9.86 -18.46
CA ASN A 912 -9.95 -10.46 -17.76
C ASN A 912 -9.53 -11.86 -17.29
N VAL A 913 -8.80 -11.91 -16.19
CA VAL A 913 -8.30 -13.14 -15.55
C VAL A 913 -9.46 -13.80 -14.77
N SER A 914 -9.38 -15.12 -14.56
CA SER A 914 -10.42 -15.94 -13.89
C SER A 914 -10.56 -15.65 -12.39
N LYS A 915 -11.79 -15.63 -11.86
CA LYS A 915 -12.25 -14.69 -10.81
C LYS A 915 -12.50 -15.25 -9.39
N SER A 916 -11.95 -14.55 -8.38
CA SER A 916 -12.29 -14.54 -6.95
C SER A 916 -11.64 -13.29 -6.28
N GLU A 917 -11.97 -12.07 -6.74
CA GLU A 917 -11.23 -10.77 -6.68
C GLU A 917 -9.69 -10.94 -6.47
N PRO A 918 -9.00 -10.04 -5.75
CA PRO A 918 -7.77 -10.43 -5.05
C PRO A 918 -7.70 -9.92 -3.60
N SER A 919 -7.42 -10.74 -2.56
CA SER A 919 -7.44 -10.31 -1.15
C SER A 919 -6.07 -10.01 -0.58
N SER A 920 -6.05 -9.33 0.60
CA SER A 920 -5.12 -8.34 1.17
C SER A 920 -4.09 -7.85 0.21
N ILE A 921 -3.80 -6.58 0.22
CA ILE A 921 -2.96 -6.09 -0.83
C ILE A 921 -1.56 -6.80 -0.86
N PHE A 922 -1.06 -7.30 0.29
CA PHE A 922 0.12 -8.12 0.59
C PHE A 922 0.39 -9.27 -0.36
N THR A 923 -0.66 -9.76 -0.98
CA THR A 923 -0.69 -11.15 -1.33
C THR A 923 -0.70 -11.26 -2.83
N ILE A 924 0.51 -11.58 -3.33
CA ILE A 924 0.80 -11.84 -4.74
C ILE A 924 0.28 -13.22 -5.06
N ASP A 925 -1.03 -13.27 -4.93
CA ASP A 925 -1.81 -14.42 -5.21
C ASP A 925 -2.87 -14.16 -6.29
N THR A 926 -2.51 -13.37 -7.30
CA THR A 926 -3.29 -13.26 -8.53
C THR A 926 -2.40 -13.49 -9.77
N LEU A 927 -2.99 -13.93 -10.89
CA LEU A 927 -2.32 -14.23 -12.19
C LEU A 927 -2.31 -12.93 -12.97
N GLU A 928 -1.58 -11.98 -12.44
CA GLU A 928 -1.69 -10.62 -12.89
C GLU A 928 -1.02 -10.48 -14.22
N ALA A 929 -1.68 -9.76 -15.11
CA ALA A 929 -1.15 -9.53 -16.42
C ALA A 929 -1.32 -8.09 -16.84
N MET A 930 -0.36 -7.62 -17.63
CA MET A 930 -0.44 -6.38 -18.37
C MET A 930 0.12 -6.62 -19.77
N ALA A 931 -0.47 -5.96 -20.76
CA ALA A 931 -0.09 -6.11 -22.16
C ALA A 931 0.22 -4.75 -22.78
N PHE A 932 1.35 -4.69 -23.47
CA PHE A 932 1.81 -3.48 -24.15
C PHE A 932 2.02 -3.77 -25.63
N VAL A 933 1.49 -2.89 -26.48
CA VAL A 933 1.83 -2.84 -27.90
C VAL A 933 3.02 -1.91 -28.06
N ASN A 934 4.14 -2.50 -28.50
CA ASN A 934 5.35 -1.81 -28.86
C ASN A 934 5.28 -1.46 -30.36
N GLU A 935 4.60 -0.35 -30.68
CA GLU A 935 4.26 0.05 -32.05
C GLU A 935 5.48 0.09 -32.98
N ALA A 936 6.60 0.63 -32.49
CA ALA A 936 7.86 0.74 -33.22
C ALA A 936 8.50 -0.62 -33.56
N LYS A 937 8.20 -1.68 -32.80
CA LYS A 937 8.69 -3.06 -33.05
C LYS A 937 7.65 -3.98 -33.72
N THR A 938 6.38 -3.57 -33.78
CA THR A 938 5.23 -4.45 -34.08
C THR A 938 5.17 -5.69 -33.17
N GLU A 939 5.51 -5.49 -31.90
CA GLU A 939 5.53 -6.54 -30.86
C GLU A 939 4.43 -6.29 -29.83
N LEU A 940 3.75 -7.37 -29.43
CA LEU A 940 2.90 -7.43 -28.24
C LEU A 940 3.67 -8.17 -27.15
N GLU A 941 3.99 -7.47 -26.07
CA GLU A 941 4.57 -8.05 -24.87
C GLU A 941 3.45 -8.31 -23.86
N VAL A 942 3.31 -9.55 -23.41
CA VAL A 942 2.33 -9.97 -22.38
C VAL A 942 3.09 -10.48 -21.15
N ILE A 943 2.96 -9.77 -20.05
CA ILE A 943 3.63 -10.06 -18.78
C ILE A 943 2.61 -10.78 -17.90
N VAL A 944 2.97 -11.93 -17.29
CA VAL A 944 2.03 -12.79 -16.55
C VAL A 944 2.63 -13.31 -15.25
N LEU A 945 2.25 -12.73 -14.11
CA LEU A 945 2.71 -13.05 -12.76
C LEU A 945 1.93 -14.22 -12.16
N SER A 946 2.44 -15.46 -12.27
CA SER A 946 1.82 -16.64 -11.63
C SER A 946 2.50 -17.02 -10.32
N SER A 947 1.84 -17.89 -9.54
CA SER A 947 2.47 -18.54 -8.38
C SER A 947 2.61 -20.06 -8.49
N GLN A 948 1.93 -20.78 -9.41
CA GLN A 948 2.30 -22.17 -9.78
C GLN A 948 2.87 -22.27 -11.19
N GLU A 949 3.60 -23.37 -11.34
CA GLU A 949 3.95 -24.04 -12.58
C GLU A 949 2.73 -24.66 -13.30
N ASP A 950 1.81 -25.32 -12.57
CA ASP A 950 0.61 -25.99 -13.11
C ASP A 950 -0.58 -25.05 -13.41
N ASP A 951 -0.42 -23.74 -13.22
CA ASP A 951 -1.49 -22.75 -13.30
C ASP A 951 -1.97 -22.42 -14.72
N ILE A 952 -1.10 -22.62 -15.70
CA ILE A 952 -1.34 -22.25 -17.09
C ILE A 952 -1.32 -23.53 -17.92
N THR A 953 -2.45 -23.84 -18.55
CA THR A 953 -2.64 -25.05 -19.36
C THR A 953 -2.78 -24.73 -20.85
N ASP A 954 -3.60 -23.73 -21.17
CA ASP A 954 -3.68 -23.01 -22.46
C ASP A 954 -3.63 -21.51 -22.16
N LEU A 955 -2.78 -20.74 -22.87
CA LEU A 955 -2.85 -19.28 -22.91
C LEU A 955 -3.63 -18.86 -24.17
N ILE A 956 -4.82 -18.31 -23.99
CA ILE A 956 -5.70 -17.87 -25.08
C ILE A 956 -5.66 -16.35 -25.20
N ILE A 957 -5.44 -15.81 -26.40
CA ILE A 957 -5.42 -14.37 -26.68
C ILE A 957 -6.49 -14.04 -27.73
N GLU A 958 -7.55 -13.33 -27.30
CA GLU A 958 -8.68 -12.91 -28.16
C GLU A 958 -8.41 -11.55 -28.81
N VAL A 959 -8.12 -11.52 -30.11
CA VAL A 959 -7.92 -10.29 -30.90
C VAL A 959 -9.23 -9.81 -31.51
N GLN A 960 -9.59 -8.54 -31.37
CA GLN A 960 -10.66 -7.91 -32.14
C GLN A 960 -10.13 -7.24 -33.43
N LEU A 961 -10.78 -7.53 -34.54
CA LEU A 961 -10.45 -7.07 -35.90
C LEU A 961 -11.47 -6.04 -36.41
N PRO A 962 -11.20 -5.33 -37.53
CA PRO A 962 -12.17 -4.45 -38.19
C PRO A 962 -13.52 -5.14 -38.45
N GLY A 963 -14.61 -4.35 -38.39
CA GLY A 963 -15.97 -4.88 -38.50
C GLY A 963 -16.49 -5.62 -37.26
N GLY A 964 -15.72 -5.66 -36.16
CA GLY A 964 -16.16 -6.25 -34.90
C GLY A 964 -16.03 -7.77 -34.81
N GLN A 965 -15.36 -8.41 -35.79
CA GLN A 965 -15.05 -9.83 -35.73
C GLN A 965 -13.91 -10.11 -34.73
N TYR A 966 -13.92 -11.29 -34.12
CA TYR A 966 -12.88 -11.72 -33.16
C TYR A 966 -12.08 -12.89 -33.73
N GLN A 967 -10.77 -12.89 -33.50
CA GLN A 967 -9.85 -13.96 -33.84
C GLN A 967 -9.14 -14.45 -32.56
N THR A 968 -9.50 -15.64 -32.12
CA THR A 968 -8.96 -16.27 -30.90
C THR A 968 -7.70 -17.06 -31.23
N ILE A 969 -6.57 -16.70 -30.63
CA ILE A 969 -5.29 -17.39 -30.74
C ILE A 969 -5.11 -18.28 -29.52
N HIS A 970 -4.94 -19.59 -29.71
CA HIS A 970 -4.61 -20.53 -28.64
C HIS A 970 -3.11 -20.84 -28.64
N VAL A 971 -2.46 -20.67 -27.49
CA VAL A 971 -1.05 -21.02 -27.25
C VAL A 971 -1.01 -22.10 -26.16
N GLY A 972 -0.98 -23.35 -26.59
CA GLY A 972 -0.88 -24.52 -25.70
C GLY A 972 0.52 -24.66 -25.10
N THR A 973 0.60 -25.28 -23.92
CA THR A 973 1.82 -25.26 -23.09
C THR A 973 2.96 -26.19 -23.54
N LEU A 974 4.18 -25.67 -23.36
CA LEU A 974 5.44 -26.41 -23.25
C LEU A 974 6.05 -26.02 -21.90
N SER A 975 6.17 -26.98 -20.98
CA SER A 975 6.59 -26.71 -19.60
C SER A 975 8.11 -26.54 -19.44
N GLY A 976 8.50 -25.67 -18.50
CA GLY A 976 9.74 -25.77 -17.74
C GLY A 976 11.07 -25.76 -18.49
N ARG A 977 11.46 -24.61 -19.06
CA ARG A 977 12.85 -24.03 -19.04
C ARG A 977 12.97 -22.79 -19.91
N THR A 978 13.94 -21.93 -19.58
CA THR A 978 14.44 -20.85 -20.45
C THR A 978 15.05 -21.44 -21.71
N ALA A 979 14.27 -21.54 -22.78
CA ALA A 979 14.67 -22.16 -24.03
C ALA A 979 14.42 -21.22 -25.21
N GLU A 980 15.49 -20.74 -25.84
CA GLU A 980 15.39 -20.22 -27.21
C GLU A 980 14.73 -21.29 -28.09
N LEU A 981 13.56 -21.01 -28.67
CA LEU A 981 12.83 -21.96 -29.51
C LEU A 981 13.46 -22.11 -30.91
N LYS A 982 14.67 -22.66 -30.96
CA LYS A 982 15.29 -23.24 -32.16
C LYS A 982 14.47 -24.44 -32.65
N LYS A 983 13.40 -24.15 -33.41
CA LYS A 983 12.64 -25.04 -34.29
C LYS A 983 12.51 -26.50 -33.81
N LYS A 984 11.74 -26.77 -32.74
CA LYS A 984 11.13 -28.10 -32.57
C LYS A 984 9.74 -28.12 -33.20
N LYS A 985 9.57 -29.03 -34.17
CA LYS A 985 8.35 -29.19 -34.97
C LYS A 985 7.22 -29.70 -34.06
N ASN A 986 6.11 -28.96 -34.00
CA ASN A 986 4.71 -29.47 -33.89
C ASN A 986 3.70 -28.41 -33.42
N VAL A 987 4.13 -27.21 -33.00
CA VAL A 987 3.21 -26.08 -32.78
C VAL A 987 2.61 -25.63 -34.13
N LYS A 988 1.39 -26.07 -34.44
CA LYS A 988 0.60 -25.58 -35.57
C LYS A 988 -0.23 -24.38 -35.15
N VAL A 989 0.35 -23.17 -35.23
CA VAL A 989 -0.42 -21.93 -35.13
C VAL A 989 -1.38 -21.87 -36.34
N LYS A 990 -2.67 -22.11 -36.08
CA LYS A 990 -3.68 -22.20 -37.14
C LYS A 990 -4.30 -20.82 -37.40
N LEU A 991 -3.52 -19.95 -38.04
CA LEU A 991 -4.05 -18.75 -38.69
C LEU A 991 -5.07 -19.20 -39.75
N ASN A 992 -6.36 -19.07 -39.46
CA ASN A 992 -7.39 -19.23 -40.48
C ASN A 992 -7.18 -18.12 -41.53
N ARG A 993 -7.08 -18.52 -42.80
CA ARG A 993 -6.95 -17.56 -43.91
C ARG A 993 -8.12 -16.59 -43.90
N ILE A 994 -7.81 -15.30 -44.01
CA ILE A 994 -8.75 -14.30 -44.49
C ILE A 994 -9.15 -14.75 -45.91
N HIS A 995 -10.45 -14.86 -46.18
CA HIS A 995 -10.93 -14.97 -47.56
C HIS A 995 -10.94 -13.56 -48.17
N GLU A 996 -10.20 -13.39 -49.26
CA GLU A 996 -10.12 -12.14 -50.01
C GLU A 996 -11.47 -11.83 -50.67
N PHE A 997 -11.98 -10.60 -50.49
CA PHE A 997 -12.86 -9.92 -51.44
C PHE A 997 -12.77 -8.40 -51.22
N GLY A 998 -12.54 -7.64 -52.30
CA GLY A 998 -12.49 -6.17 -52.29
C GLY A 998 -11.07 -5.61 -52.22
N GLU A 999 -10.66 -4.89 -53.27
CA GLU A 999 -9.33 -4.29 -53.37
C GLU A 999 -9.21 -2.98 -52.58
N THR A 1000 -8.31 -2.92 -51.61
CA THR A 1000 -7.39 -1.77 -51.44
C THR A 1000 -6.24 -2.17 -50.51
N ALA A 1001 -5.00 -1.95 -50.94
CA ALA A 1001 -3.83 -2.49 -50.26
C ALA A 1001 -3.32 -1.58 -49.13
N GLN A 1002 -3.31 -2.08 -47.88
CA GLN A 1002 -2.37 -1.62 -46.86
C GLN A 1002 -1.84 -2.79 -46.01
N ARG A 1003 -0.53 -2.75 -45.75
CA ARG A 1003 0.35 -3.81 -45.23
C ARG A 1003 -0.27 -4.68 -44.12
N SER A 1004 -0.33 -6.00 -44.36
CA SER A 1004 -0.51 -7.02 -43.32
C SER A 1004 0.74 -7.15 -42.46
N ALA A 1005 0.88 -6.29 -41.45
CA ALA A 1005 1.96 -6.39 -40.47
C ALA A 1005 1.78 -7.65 -39.61
N SER A 1006 2.74 -8.58 -39.69
CA SER A 1006 2.75 -9.80 -38.87
C SER A 1006 3.17 -9.48 -37.44
N LEU A 1007 2.20 -9.13 -36.59
CA LEU A 1007 2.41 -8.87 -35.16
C LEU A 1007 3.17 -10.04 -34.52
N LYS A 1008 4.29 -9.75 -33.88
CA LYS A 1008 5.03 -10.71 -33.08
C LYS A 1008 4.49 -10.69 -31.65
N MET A 1009 4.38 -11.85 -31.04
CA MET A 1009 3.79 -12.04 -29.73
C MET A 1009 4.81 -12.70 -28.82
N ARG A 1010 5.04 -12.10 -27.64
CA ARG A 1010 5.90 -12.65 -26.59
C ARG A 1010 5.12 -12.70 -25.29
N TYR A 1011 5.34 -13.75 -24.51
CA TYR A 1011 4.77 -13.88 -23.17
C TYR A 1011 5.85 -14.29 -22.18
N TYR A 1012 5.75 -13.78 -20.96
CA TYR A 1012 6.63 -14.13 -19.84
C TYR A 1012 5.78 -14.59 -18.67
N THR A 1013 6.13 -15.74 -18.10
CA THR A 1013 5.42 -16.33 -16.97
C THR A 1013 6.38 -16.46 -15.79
N PHE A 1014 6.05 -15.80 -14.69
CA PHE A 1014 6.73 -15.98 -13.41
C PHE A 1014 6.03 -17.09 -12.61
N ILE A 1015 6.79 -17.90 -11.87
CA ILE A 1015 6.29 -19.08 -11.16
C ILE A 1015 6.96 -19.12 -9.78
N HIS A 1016 6.19 -18.90 -8.71
CA HIS A 1016 6.73 -18.76 -7.36
C HIS A 1016 7.16 -20.09 -6.70
N ARG A 1017 6.64 -21.25 -7.15
CA ARG A 1017 6.82 -22.54 -6.45
C ARG A 1017 7.73 -23.57 -7.17
N ALA A 1018 8.74 -23.10 -7.90
CA ALA A 1018 9.84 -23.95 -8.34
C ALA A 1018 10.52 -24.60 -7.11
N LYS A 1019 10.58 -25.94 -7.06
CA LYS A 1019 11.28 -26.67 -6.00
C LYS A 1019 12.78 -26.41 -6.06
N GLN A 1020 13.44 -26.59 -4.92
CA GLN A 1020 14.88 -26.44 -4.73
C GLN A 1020 15.72 -26.99 -5.90
N VAL A 1021 16.67 -26.18 -6.33
CA VAL A 1021 17.89 -26.55 -7.07
C VAL A 1021 19.06 -25.97 -6.27
#